data_AF-A0A7L1MLG6-F1
#
_entry.id   AF-A0A7L1MLG6-F1
#
_cell.length_a   1.000
_cell.length_b   1.000
_cell.length_c   1.000
_cell.angle_alpha   90.00
_cell.angle_beta   90.00
_cell.angle_gamma   90.00
#
_symmetry.space_group_name_H-M   'P 1'
#
loop_
_entity.id
_entity.type
_entity.pdbx_description
1 polymer ?
#
loop_
_entity_poly.entity_id
_entity_poly.type
_entity_poly.pdbx_seq_one_letter_code
_entity_poly.pdbx_strand_id
1 'polypeptide(L)'
;GVRDVMFLYEENRCSMTYMYEYPEYLKIKLPKKTARRYPAYELYLYGEGNYAEENKNLLLTGIPVLFLPGNAGSYKQVRSLGSVALRKAEDVDFKYHFNFFSVNFNEELVALYGGSLQQQTKFVHECIKVILKLYKDREFAPSSVAIVGHSMGGLVARALLTLKNFKPELINLLITQATPHVAPVMPLDRYLTDFYAAVNNHWILKAQDLRNLTTLSVAGGFRDYQVRSGLAFLPRLSQHDSALSVVSSAVPRAWASTDHLSIVWCKELILATIRAFFDLIDENTRQITEDPKKRMSVLNHHFVRHPAKMFEENPEAFTDLTGSFMWITVKGSKWTYSVYNDSDGKYFVFPLASHRKSYSHVYCENSMLDTSSWIYGCMNTNSSMCLEAADLSWRAELLPTTKVVMLKLLDYPSLSHIVIQVPPAVGNKYTLGCEFFKEDSRAVQLPVTRIFSFGLSSSKILLNSTGLLYNVQLQHFNQIYQAFKIYIDSRCQSLKERKPSVYRLHIPWSYEDSITVAKVPSLAEISAKLHIAQHHSDSRLPELNIYSSPDCQYEVILKTSLLQVLGQIVRFHAGAFPVYIVSNILLTYGGQLSRLRSTGQCSDFSLELVRTAKPYKVEPLISIVVFLQGFNWFREIWESLSLPEVDAAVLSSQDAWFPLVSLILFLFGTGIAYWTGVFFSTSLRLFSSLWLTLIRPTELQKDKLITPRRLCGMISLALVSWTTCGAFAVLIIYLQYLFKVLRGHSRETSQNSSPHTVKAQSSVDSIPEVTQSPSNSKTLAEAVNSLKMHITILNLFTWIVLLNLPSLIYWLKNLRYSVRLDPDPCRSTAIILVCILEILMNSSTAEVKSSKLSKIAAKVPLPLSVAMLAFGRMHLYRVPHFVTFSLLLHVLCCFV
;
A
#
# COMPACT_ATOMS: atom_id res chain seq x y z
N GLY A 1 13.61 -3.93 -9.60
CA GLY A 1 12.24 -4.01 -10.13
C GLY A 1 11.41 -4.97 -9.31
N VAL A 2 10.75 -5.95 -9.93
CA VAL A 2 9.89 -6.93 -9.22
C VAL A 2 10.62 -7.64 -8.08
N ARG A 3 11.86 -8.08 -8.31
CA ARG A 3 12.68 -8.69 -7.25
C ARG A 3 12.90 -7.76 -6.04
N ASP A 4 12.99 -6.45 -6.28
CA ASP A 4 13.15 -5.48 -5.20
C ASP A 4 11.90 -5.39 -4.32
N VAL A 5 10.74 -5.28 -4.97
CA VAL A 5 9.45 -5.19 -4.27
C VAL A 5 9.10 -6.48 -3.55
N MET A 6 9.34 -7.64 -4.17
CA MET A 6 8.86 -8.94 -3.68
C MET A 6 9.85 -9.67 -2.77
N PHE A 7 11.15 -9.35 -2.83
CA PHE A 7 12.18 -10.13 -2.14
C PHE A 7 13.30 -9.31 -1.48
N LEU A 8 13.45 -8.01 -1.78
CA LEU A 8 14.49 -7.15 -1.16
C LEU A 8 13.85 -6.09 -0.25
N TYR A 9 13.13 -6.57 0.76
CA TYR A 9 12.66 -5.76 1.87
C TYR A 9 13.42 -6.15 3.15
N GLU A 10 13.42 -5.25 4.12
CA GLU A 10 14.06 -5.42 5.43
C GLU A 10 13.61 -6.73 6.11
N GLU A 11 14.48 -7.38 6.89
CA GLU A 11 14.09 -8.55 7.69
C GLU A 11 12.96 -8.24 8.67
N ASN A 12 12.18 -9.26 9.06
CA ASN A 12 11.09 -9.04 10.00
C ASN A 12 11.66 -8.79 11.39
N ARG A 13 11.59 -7.54 11.87
CA ARG A 13 12.01 -7.15 13.22
C ARG A 13 10.89 -7.22 14.25
N CYS A 14 9.65 -7.50 13.82
CA CYS A 14 8.52 -7.61 14.73
C CYS A 14 8.55 -8.94 15.50
N SER A 15 8.51 -8.85 16.82
CA SER A 15 8.27 -10.02 17.65
C SER A 15 6.81 -10.44 17.56
N MET A 16 6.56 -11.74 17.65
CA MET A 16 5.19 -12.28 17.68
C MET A 16 4.51 -11.95 19.02
N THR A 17 3.26 -11.50 18.99
CA THR A 17 2.38 -11.51 20.17
C THR A 17 1.85 -12.92 20.42
N TYR A 18 1.83 -13.34 21.67
CA TYR A 18 1.25 -14.61 22.10
C TYR A 18 0.09 -14.36 23.03
N MET A 19 -1.00 -15.10 22.82
CA MET A 19 -2.11 -15.15 23.77
C MET A 19 -1.66 -15.90 25.01
N TYR A 20 -2.09 -15.45 26.19
CA TYR A 20 -1.67 -16.06 27.45
C TYR A 20 -2.44 -17.33 27.74
N GLU A 21 -3.74 -17.28 27.51
CA GLU A 21 -4.64 -18.42 27.59
C GLU A 21 -5.28 -18.69 26.23
N TYR A 22 -6.18 -19.68 26.17
CA TYR A 22 -6.85 -20.02 24.92
C TYR A 22 -7.80 -18.89 24.51
N PRO A 23 -7.68 -18.34 23.28
CA PRO A 23 -8.54 -17.26 22.84
C PRO A 23 -9.96 -17.76 22.55
N GLU A 24 -10.94 -17.13 23.18
CA GLU A 24 -12.36 -17.37 23.00
C GLU A 24 -13.06 -16.19 22.33
N TYR A 25 -14.09 -16.51 21.55
CA TYR A 25 -14.85 -15.53 20.79
C TYR A 25 -16.34 -15.74 21.05
N LEU A 26 -16.86 -15.00 22.02
CA LEU A 26 -18.24 -15.09 22.48
C LEU A 26 -19.16 -14.42 21.47
N LYS A 27 -19.99 -15.21 20.79
CA LYS A 27 -20.90 -14.71 19.75
C LYS A 27 -22.00 -13.85 20.38
N ILE A 28 -22.14 -12.62 19.91
CA ILE A 28 -23.18 -11.69 20.36
C ILE A 28 -24.45 -11.92 19.56
N LYS A 29 -25.56 -12.13 20.28
CA LYS A 29 -26.87 -12.33 19.68
C LYS A 29 -27.42 -11.01 19.12
N LEU A 30 -27.37 -10.88 17.80
CA LEU A 30 -27.92 -9.72 17.11
C LEU A 30 -29.46 -9.69 17.17
N PRO A 31 -30.09 -8.50 17.12
CA PRO A 31 -31.53 -8.38 16.95
C PRO A 31 -32.02 -9.15 15.71
N LYS A 32 -33.18 -9.83 15.80
CA LYS A 32 -33.71 -10.69 14.72
C LYS A 32 -33.76 -9.98 13.36
N LYS A 33 -34.12 -8.69 13.33
CA LYS A 33 -34.17 -7.86 12.12
C LYS A 33 -32.78 -7.67 11.50
N THR A 34 -31.76 -7.42 12.33
CA THR A 34 -30.37 -7.25 11.91
C THR A 34 -29.80 -8.56 11.40
N ALA A 35 -29.97 -9.66 12.14
CA ALA A 35 -29.50 -10.99 11.73
C ALA A 35 -30.12 -11.46 10.40
N ARG A 36 -31.40 -11.18 10.16
CA ARG A 36 -32.07 -11.48 8.87
C ARG A 36 -31.55 -10.62 7.72
N ARG A 37 -31.20 -9.36 7.98
CA ARG A 37 -30.70 -8.42 6.97
C ARG A 37 -29.24 -8.68 6.59
N TYR A 38 -28.44 -9.17 7.54
CA TYR A 38 -27.01 -9.43 7.38
C TYR A 38 -26.68 -10.88 7.78
N PRO A 39 -27.21 -11.89 7.08
CA PRO A 39 -27.06 -13.28 7.48
C PRO A 39 -25.63 -13.80 7.39
N ALA A 40 -24.76 -13.13 6.61
CA ALA A 40 -23.35 -13.47 6.47
C ALA A 40 -22.47 -12.84 7.54
N TYR A 41 -22.96 -11.85 8.30
CA TYR A 41 -22.12 -11.07 9.22
C TYR A 41 -22.48 -11.34 10.68
N GLU A 42 -21.45 -11.30 11.52
CA GLU A 42 -21.56 -11.62 12.95
C GLU A 42 -20.74 -10.65 13.80
N LEU A 43 -21.03 -10.63 15.09
CA LEU A 43 -20.33 -9.82 16.08
C LEU A 43 -19.88 -10.73 17.23
N TYR A 44 -18.64 -10.56 17.66
CA TYR A 44 -18.02 -11.35 18.72
C TYR A 44 -17.44 -10.43 19.81
N LEU A 45 -17.41 -10.91 21.04
CA LEU A 45 -16.59 -10.38 22.14
C LEU A 45 -15.38 -11.30 22.32
N TYR A 46 -14.18 -10.73 22.33
CA TYR A 46 -12.95 -11.45 22.62
C TYR A 46 -12.78 -11.67 24.12
N GLY A 47 -12.31 -12.85 24.51
CA GLY A 47 -11.89 -13.16 25.87
C GLY A 47 -10.87 -14.30 25.91
N GLU A 48 -10.28 -14.51 27.08
CA GLU A 48 -9.33 -15.59 27.36
C GLU A 48 -9.67 -16.18 28.74
N GLY A 49 -9.60 -17.52 28.86
CA GLY A 49 -9.79 -18.27 30.11
C GLY A 49 -10.91 -17.76 31.02
N ASN A 50 -10.58 -17.43 32.27
CA ASN A 50 -11.57 -16.99 33.27
C ASN A 50 -12.34 -15.73 32.84
N TYR A 51 -11.66 -14.79 32.17
CA TYR A 51 -12.31 -13.58 31.67
C TYR A 51 -13.40 -13.91 30.63
N ALA A 52 -13.18 -14.90 29.77
CA ALA A 52 -14.22 -15.35 28.83
C ALA A 52 -15.41 -15.97 29.56
N GLU A 53 -15.16 -16.82 30.55
CA GLU A 53 -16.17 -17.49 31.38
C GLU A 53 -17.07 -16.49 32.13
N GLU A 54 -16.46 -15.51 32.81
CA GLU A 54 -17.17 -14.47 33.55
C GLU A 54 -18.06 -13.60 32.64
N ASN A 55 -17.60 -13.35 31.41
CA ASN A 55 -18.31 -12.50 30.45
C ASN A 55 -19.32 -13.27 29.57
N LYS A 56 -19.57 -14.57 29.80
CA LYS A 56 -20.56 -15.36 29.04
C LYS A 56 -21.97 -14.76 29.04
N ASN A 57 -22.36 -14.14 30.16
CA ASN A 57 -23.67 -13.49 30.30
C ASN A 57 -23.70 -12.05 29.78
N LEU A 58 -22.60 -11.56 29.19
CA LEU A 58 -22.45 -10.20 28.63
C LEU A 58 -22.72 -9.10 29.66
N LEU A 59 -22.34 -9.32 30.92
CA LEU A 59 -22.45 -8.33 31.98
C LEU A 59 -21.20 -7.44 32.03
N LEU A 60 -21.04 -6.58 31.03
CA LEU A 60 -19.79 -5.85 30.76
C LEU A 60 -19.68 -4.54 31.54
N THR A 61 -18.47 -4.20 32.00
CA THR A 61 -18.14 -2.96 32.74
C THR A 61 -16.92 -2.21 32.19
N GLY A 62 -16.24 -2.76 31.17
CA GLY A 62 -15.06 -2.15 30.58
C GLY A 62 -15.36 -1.17 29.43
N ILE A 63 -14.28 -0.71 28.80
CA ILE A 63 -14.34 0.27 27.71
C ILE A 63 -14.54 -0.45 26.38
N PRO A 64 -15.59 -0.15 25.58
CA PRO A 64 -15.85 -0.86 24.34
C PRO A 64 -14.91 -0.44 23.21
N VAL A 65 -14.23 -1.42 22.62
CA VAL A 65 -13.40 -1.24 21.41
C VAL A 65 -13.88 -2.18 20.32
N LEU A 66 -14.19 -1.67 19.13
CA LEU A 66 -14.65 -2.47 17.99
C LEU A 66 -13.52 -2.64 16.97
N PHE A 67 -13.09 -3.88 16.78
CA PHE A 67 -12.14 -4.26 15.74
C PHE A 67 -12.86 -4.62 14.44
N LEU A 68 -12.38 -4.04 13.32
CA LEU A 68 -12.89 -4.29 11.98
C LEU A 68 -11.78 -4.94 11.12
N PRO A 69 -11.94 -6.22 10.72
CA PRO A 69 -10.95 -6.90 9.90
C PRO A 69 -10.96 -6.39 8.45
N GLY A 70 -9.87 -6.69 7.75
CA GLY A 70 -9.65 -6.31 6.36
C GLY A 70 -10.21 -7.26 5.31
N ASN A 71 -9.72 -7.08 4.08
CA ASN A 71 -9.98 -7.98 2.96
C ASN A 71 -9.56 -9.42 3.28
N ALA A 72 -10.48 -10.38 3.10
CA ALA A 72 -10.28 -11.78 3.51
C ALA A 72 -9.89 -11.97 4.99
N GLY A 73 -10.09 -10.96 5.84
CA GLY A 73 -9.70 -10.96 7.23
C GLY A 73 -10.75 -11.63 8.12
N SER A 74 -10.28 -12.39 9.10
CA SER A 74 -11.13 -12.99 10.12
C SER A 74 -11.24 -12.08 11.35
N TYR A 75 -12.37 -12.14 12.04
CA TYR A 75 -12.59 -11.48 13.33
C TYR A 75 -11.51 -11.84 14.38
N LYS A 76 -10.83 -12.98 14.20
CA LYS A 76 -9.73 -13.48 15.04
C LYS A 76 -8.46 -12.63 15.02
N GLN A 77 -8.33 -11.69 14.08
CA GLN A 77 -7.19 -10.76 14.04
C GLN A 77 -7.11 -9.86 15.27
N VAL A 78 -8.22 -9.66 16.00
CA VAL A 78 -8.27 -8.84 17.22
C VAL A 78 -7.42 -9.40 18.38
N ARG A 79 -7.09 -10.70 18.36
CA ARG A 79 -6.49 -11.43 19.50
C ARG A 79 -5.24 -10.78 20.09
N SER A 80 -4.40 -10.18 19.25
CA SER A 80 -3.16 -9.56 19.69
C SER A 80 -3.42 -8.29 20.53
N LEU A 81 -4.39 -7.47 20.11
CA LEU A 81 -4.84 -6.30 20.87
C LEU A 81 -5.54 -6.73 22.16
N GLY A 82 -6.49 -7.67 22.04
CA GLY A 82 -7.26 -8.18 23.17
C GLY A 82 -6.38 -8.78 24.26
N SER A 83 -5.46 -9.66 23.90
CA SER A 83 -4.58 -10.35 24.87
C SER A 83 -3.65 -9.40 25.61
N VAL A 84 -3.00 -8.48 24.88
CA VAL A 84 -2.09 -7.50 25.49
C VAL A 84 -2.85 -6.52 26.38
N ALA A 85 -4.09 -6.16 26.02
CA ALA A 85 -4.94 -5.32 26.85
C ALA A 85 -5.42 -6.03 28.13
N LEU A 86 -5.79 -7.32 28.05
CA LEU A 86 -6.18 -8.11 29.22
C LEU A 86 -5.03 -8.25 30.21
N ARG A 87 -3.83 -8.61 29.73
CA ARG A 87 -2.60 -8.65 30.55
C ARG A 87 -2.35 -7.32 31.26
N LYS A 88 -2.47 -6.21 30.52
CA LYS A 88 -2.24 -4.88 31.11
C LYS A 88 -3.32 -4.51 32.12
N ALA A 89 -4.55 -5.00 31.96
CA ALA A 89 -5.62 -4.84 32.93
C ALA A 89 -5.37 -5.66 34.20
N GLU A 90 -4.89 -6.90 34.07
CA GLU A 90 -4.47 -7.75 35.20
C GLU A 90 -3.36 -7.06 36.02
N ASP A 91 -2.36 -6.47 35.36
CA ASP A 91 -1.27 -5.73 36.01
C ASP A 91 -1.74 -4.52 36.86
N VAL A 92 -2.98 -4.04 36.65
CA VAL A 92 -3.59 -2.92 37.38
C VAL A 92 -4.86 -3.37 38.14
N ASP A 93 -4.94 -4.65 38.50
CA ASP A 93 -6.03 -5.27 39.26
C ASP A 93 -7.42 -4.99 38.65
N PHE A 94 -7.51 -4.99 37.32
CA PHE A 94 -8.71 -4.66 36.55
C PHE A 94 -9.37 -3.32 36.92
N LYS A 95 -8.63 -2.37 37.53
CA LYS A 95 -9.11 -0.99 37.78
C LYS A 95 -9.70 -0.39 36.50
N TYR A 96 -9.02 -0.66 35.38
CA TYR A 96 -9.49 -0.35 34.05
C TYR A 96 -9.23 -1.53 33.10
N HIS A 97 -10.17 -1.80 32.19
CA HIS A 97 -9.99 -2.81 31.15
C HIS A 97 -10.80 -2.47 29.89
N PHE A 98 -10.41 -3.08 28.77
CA PHE A 98 -11.06 -2.88 27.47
C PHE A 98 -11.82 -4.14 27.05
N ASN A 99 -13.08 -3.99 26.67
CA ASN A 99 -13.86 -5.07 26.07
C ASN A 99 -13.70 -5.00 24.55
N PHE A 100 -12.86 -5.87 23.99
CA PHE A 100 -12.62 -5.93 22.54
C PHE A 100 -13.73 -6.73 21.83
N PHE A 101 -14.54 -6.02 21.07
CA PHE A 101 -15.49 -6.57 20.12
C PHE A 101 -14.81 -6.74 18.75
N SER A 102 -15.27 -7.69 17.95
CA SER A 102 -14.76 -7.91 16.61
C SER A 102 -15.86 -8.34 15.65
N VAL A 103 -15.85 -7.77 14.46
CA VAL A 103 -16.83 -8.09 13.40
C VAL A 103 -16.33 -9.22 12.53
N ASN A 104 -17.21 -10.18 12.23
CA ASN A 104 -17.00 -11.15 11.17
C ASN A 104 -17.70 -10.69 9.89
N PHE A 105 -16.91 -10.31 8.88
CA PHE A 105 -17.41 -9.96 7.54
C PHE A 105 -17.43 -11.15 6.56
N ASN A 106 -17.49 -12.39 7.05
CA ASN A 106 -17.41 -13.61 6.23
C ASN A 106 -16.13 -13.66 5.36
N GLU A 107 -15.06 -12.99 5.79
CA GLU A 107 -13.79 -12.88 5.07
C GLU A 107 -13.97 -12.48 3.60
N GLU A 108 -14.89 -11.54 3.32
CA GLU A 108 -15.18 -11.07 1.98
C GLU A 108 -13.97 -10.39 1.30
N LEU A 109 -13.88 -10.52 -0.03
CA LEU A 109 -12.79 -9.98 -0.86
C LEU A 109 -12.99 -8.49 -1.23
N VAL A 110 -13.20 -7.65 -0.21
CA VAL A 110 -13.57 -6.23 -0.39
C VAL A 110 -12.48 -5.33 -0.99
N ALA A 111 -11.22 -5.75 -1.01
CA ALA A 111 -10.17 -4.99 -1.70
C ALA A 111 -10.23 -5.15 -3.24
N LEU A 112 -10.93 -6.18 -3.73
CA LEU A 112 -11.04 -6.49 -5.16
C LEU A 112 -12.48 -6.41 -5.69
N TYR A 113 -13.47 -6.34 -4.80
CA TYR A 113 -14.88 -6.16 -5.11
C TYR A 113 -15.53 -5.17 -4.14
N GLY A 114 -15.95 -4.00 -4.65
CA GLY A 114 -16.51 -2.92 -3.83
C GLY A 114 -18.00 -3.04 -3.49
N GLY A 115 -18.73 -3.98 -4.10
CA GLY A 115 -20.19 -4.05 -3.98
C GLY A 115 -20.73 -4.32 -2.58
N SER A 116 -19.95 -4.95 -1.69
CA SER A 116 -20.39 -5.22 -0.31
C SER A 116 -19.97 -4.16 0.71
N LEU A 117 -19.10 -3.20 0.35
CA LEU A 117 -18.58 -2.19 1.28
C LEU A 117 -19.68 -1.39 1.97
N GLN A 118 -20.68 -0.94 1.21
CA GLN A 118 -21.83 -0.21 1.76
C GLN A 118 -22.66 -1.06 2.75
N GLN A 119 -22.75 -2.37 2.49
CA GLN A 119 -23.45 -3.31 3.37
C GLN A 119 -22.68 -3.52 4.67
N GLN A 120 -21.35 -3.68 4.58
CA GLN A 120 -20.47 -3.76 5.74
C GLN A 120 -20.55 -2.50 6.60
N THR A 121 -20.49 -1.30 6.01
CA THR A 121 -20.62 -0.03 6.75
C THR A 121 -21.95 0.06 7.50
N LYS A 122 -23.07 -0.33 6.87
CA LYS A 122 -24.38 -0.33 7.53
C LYS A 122 -24.46 -1.37 8.66
N PHE A 123 -23.81 -2.53 8.49
CA PHE A 123 -23.75 -3.54 9.54
C PHE A 123 -22.94 -3.06 10.75
N VAL A 124 -21.78 -2.42 10.54
CA VAL A 124 -20.96 -1.85 11.61
C VAL A 124 -21.75 -0.82 12.42
N HIS A 125 -22.55 0.03 11.77
CA HIS A 125 -23.45 0.96 12.47
C HIS A 125 -24.44 0.22 13.38
N GLU A 126 -25.00 -0.92 12.95
CA GLU A 126 -25.87 -1.74 13.80
C GLU A 126 -25.08 -2.41 14.94
N CYS A 127 -23.84 -2.84 14.71
CA CYS A 127 -22.97 -3.37 15.77
C CYS A 127 -22.71 -2.33 16.87
N ILE A 128 -22.41 -1.09 16.51
CA ILE A 128 -22.19 0.00 17.49
C ILE A 128 -23.42 0.18 18.39
N LYS A 129 -24.64 0.18 17.81
CA LYS A 129 -25.88 0.26 18.60
C LYS A 129 -26.06 -0.92 19.54
N VAL A 130 -25.74 -2.13 19.07
CA VAL A 130 -25.83 -3.35 19.90
C VAL A 130 -24.83 -3.28 21.05
N ILE A 131 -23.59 -2.87 20.78
CA ILE A 131 -22.53 -2.72 21.80
C ILE A 131 -22.97 -1.73 22.87
N LEU A 132 -23.33 -0.49 22.50
CA LEU A 132 -23.75 0.53 23.47
C LEU A 132 -24.97 0.09 24.30
N LYS A 133 -25.87 -0.70 23.70
CA LYS A 133 -27.03 -1.25 24.43
C LYS A 133 -26.62 -2.24 25.54
N LEU A 134 -25.51 -2.96 25.40
CA LEU A 134 -25.02 -3.88 26.45
C LEU A 134 -24.61 -3.16 27.74
N TYR A 135 -24.35 -1.84 27.68
CA TYR A 135 -23.88 -1.05 28.81
C TYR A 135 -24.93 -0.07 29.37
N LYS A 136 -26.15 -0.04 28.83
CA LYS A 136 -27.14 1.01 29.13
C LYS A 136 -27.42 1.22 30.63
N ASP A 137 -27.34 0.15 31.42
CA ASP A 137 -27.67 0.16 32.85
C ASP A 137 -26.41 0.09 33.75
N ARG A 138 -25.25 0.46 33.20
CA ARG A 138 -23.97 0.52 33.94
C ARG A 138 -23.72 1.93 34.46
N GLU A 139 -23.04 2.01 35.62
CA GLU A 139 -22.65 3.27 36.26
C GLU A 139 -21.84 4.16 35.31
N PHE A 140 -20.83 3.58 34.64
CA PHE A 140 -19.96 4.26 33.68
C PHE A 140 -20.33 3.90 32.23
N ALA A 141 -21.61 4.06 31.87
CA ALA A 141 -22.09 3.71 30.53
C ALA A 141 -21.40 4.56 29.44
N PRO A 142 -20.75 3.94 28.44
CA PRO A 142 -20.10 4.65 27.34
C PRO A 142 -21.14 5.29 26.41
N SER A 143 -20.84 6.48 25.92
CA SER A 143 -21.59 7.19 24.87
C SER A 143 -21.08 6.87 23.45
N SER A 144 -19.86 6.34 23.35
CA SER A 144 -19.15 6.10 22.09
C SER A 144 -18.38 4.78 22.11
N VAL A 145 -17.94 4.30 20.94
CA VAL A 145 -17.13 3.09 20.78
C VAL A 145 -15.86 3.45 20.03
N ALA A 146 -14.69 3.13 20.59
CA ALA A 146 -13.42 3.28 19.86
C ALA A 146 -13.31 2.20 18.78
N ILE A 147 -12.76 2.54 17.62
CA ILE A 147 -12.63 1.60 16.49
C ILE A 147 -11.17 1.37 16.13
N VAL A 148 -10.80 0.10 15.97
CA VAL A 148 -9.53 -0.30 15.34
C VAL A 148 -9.84 -0.99 14.02
N GLY A 149 -9.47 -0.38 12.90
CA GLY A 149 -9.70 -0.93 11.57
C GLY A 149 -8.41 -1.39 10.90
N HIS A 150 -8.37 -2.63 10.41
CA HIS A 150 -7.26 -3.14 9.60
C HIS A 150 -7.61 -3.12 8.12
N SER A 151 -6.71 -2.65 7.26
CA SER A 151 -6.88 -2.67 5.80
C SER A 151 -8.23 -2.07 5.39
N MET A 152 -9.04 -2.77 4.59
CA MET A 152 -10.38 -2.31 4.19
C MET A 152 -11.34 -2.06 5.37
N GLY A 153 -11.13 -2.67 6.54
CA GLY A 153 -11.92 -2.44 7.74
C GLY A 153 -11.80 -1.00 8.27
N GLY A 154 -10.63 -0.38 8.14
CA GLY A 154 -10.45 1.04 8.47
C GLY A 154 -11.17 1.98 7.49
N LEU A 155 -11.26 1.60 6.21
CA LEU A 155 -12.04 2.36 5.23
C LEU A 155 -13.55 2.24 5.51
N VAL A 156 -14.02 1.03 5.89
CA VAL A 156 -15.40 0.81 6.32
C VAL A 156 -15.73 1.65 7.57
N ALA A 157 -14.80 1.77 8.52
CA ALA A 157 -14.96 2.65 9.68
C ALA A 157 -15.14 4.11 9.27
N ARG A 158 -14.26 4.63 8.40
CA ARG A 158 -14.36 6.01 7.87
C ARG A 158 -15.67 6.26 7.14
N ALA A 159 -16.20 5.24 6.46
CA ALA A 159 -17.45 5.33 5.73
C ALA A 159 -18.69 5.47 6.62
N LEU A 160 -18.62 5.17 7.92
CA LEU A 160 -19.76 5.34 8.84
C LEU A 160 -20.35 6.76 8.79
N LEU A 161 -19.47 7.75 8.66
CA LEU A 161 -19.82 9.17 8.59
C LEU A 161 -20.62 9.53 7.34
N THR A 162 -20.51 8.73 6.26
CA THR A 162 -21.28 8.93 5.03
C THR A 162 -22.75 8.50 5.16
N LEU A 163 -23.11 7.77 6.23
CA LEU A 163 -24.48 7.29 6.44
C LEU A 163 -25.37 8.43 6.93
N LYS A 164 -26.50 8.66 6.24
CA LYS A 164 -27.46 9.74 6.55
C LYS A 164 -27.94 9.82 8.01
N ASN A 165 -28.01 8.68 8.72
CA ASN A 165 -28.54 8.59 10.08
C ASN A 165 -27.46 8.19 11.11
N PHE A 166 -26.18 8.35 10.77
CA PHE A 166 -25.09 8.09 11.71
C PHE A 166 -24.78 9.37 12.50
N LYS A 167 -24.64 9.24 13.82
CA LYS A 167 -24.23 10.35 14.68
C LYS A 167 -22.71 10.25 14.89
N PRO A 168 -21.92 11.28 14.52
CA PRO A 168 -20.47 11.26 14.69
C PRO A 168 -20.01 11.01 16.13
N GLU A 169 -20.79 11.47 17.11
CA GLU A 169 -20.55 11.28 18.56
C GLU A 169 -20.43 9.82 18.99
N LEU A 170 -20.97 8.88 18.21
CA LEU A 170 -20.88 7.44 18.51
C LEU A 170 -19.45 6.90 18.38
N ILE A 171 -18.54 7.67 17.78
CA ILE A 171 -17.12 7.34 17.63
C ILE A 171 -16.27 8.56 18.03
N ASN A 172 -15.40 8.40 19.03
CA ASN A 172 -14.44 9.44 19.40
C ASN A 172 -13.02 9.09 18.94
N LEU A 173 -12.66 7.81 18.84
CA LEU A 173 -11.32 7.38 18.49
C LEU A 173 -11.35 6.35 17.34
N LEU A 174 -10.59 6.64 16.28
CA LEU A 174 -10.38 5.73 15.16
C LEU A 174 -8.88 5.47 14.97
N ILE A 175 -8.46 4.22 15.18
CA ILE A 175 -7.10 3.77 14.86
C ILE A 175 -7.19 2.88 13.63
N THR A 176 -6.45 3.21 12.58
CA THR A 176 -6.40 2.41 11.35
C THR A 176 -5.00 1.87 11.10
N GLN A 177 -4.90 0.59 10.77
CA GLN A 177 -3.65 -0.10 10.50
C GLN A 177 -3.64 -0.56 9.04
N ALA A 178 -2.63 -0.14 8.27
CA ALA A 178 -2.43 -0.47 6.86
C ALA A 178 -3.68 -0.25 5.99
N THR A 179 -4.50 0.76 6.33
CA THR A 179 -5.73 1.06 5.62
C THR A 179 -5.44 1.91 4.39
N PRO A 180 -5.77 1.48 3.17
CA PRO A 180 -5.68 2.34 1.98
C PRO A 180 -6.76 3.44 2.06
N HIS A 181 -6.39 4.64 2.49
CA HIS A 181 -7.30 5.78 2.66
C HIS A 181 -7.50 6.57 1.37
N VAL A 182 -6.45 6.73 0.58
CA VAL A 182 -6.43 7.66 -0.56
C VAL A 182 -7.11 7.07 -1.79
N ALA A 183 -6.78 5.83 -2.15
CA ALA A 183 -7.25 5.15 -3.35
C ALA A 183 -7.14 3.62 -3.17
N PRO A 184 -7.94 2.83 -3.90
CA PRO A 184 -7.81 1.38 -3.87
C PRO A 184 -6.43 0.94 -4.40
N VAL A 185 -5.90 -0.16 -3.85
CA VAL A 185 -4.65 -0.78 -4.32
C VAL A 185 -4.77 -1.16 -5.80
N MET A 186 -5.93 -1.68 -6.20
CA MET A 186 -6.24 -2.00 -7.58
C MET A 186 -7.70 -1.62 -7.91
N PRO A 187 -7.94 -0.69 -8.85
CA PRO A 187 -9.28 -0.19 -9.18
C PRO A 187 -10.01 -1.13 -10.17
N LEU A 188 -10.34 -2.35 -9.73
CA LEU A 188 -10.89 -3.43 -10.56
C LEU A 188 -12.39 -3.32 -10.84
N ASP A 189 -13.12 -2.55 -10.05
CA ASP A 189 -14.54 -2.29 -10.29
C ASP A 189 -14.90 -0.84 -9.94
N ARG A 190 -16.01 -0.39 -10.52
CA ARG A 190 -16.52 0.98 -10.36
C ARG A 190 -17.06 1.25 -8.95
N TYR A 191 -17.71 0.27 -8.32
CA TYR A 191 -18.31 0.45 -6.99
C TYR A 191 -17.23 0.70 -5.93
N LEU A 192 -16.08 0.06 -6.07
CA LEU A 192 -14.91 0.30 -5.24
C LEU A 192 -14.41 1.74 -5.39
N THR A 193 -14.18 2.21 -6.62
CA THR A 193 -13.72 3.58 -6.84
C THR A 193 -14.73 4.64 -6.39
N ASP A 194 -16.02 4.41 -6.65
CA ASP A 194 -17.10 5.31 -6.27
C ASP A 194 -17.24 5.38 -4.74
N PHE A 195 -17.03 4.25 -4.04
CA PHE A 195 -17.02 4.21 -2.57
C PHE A 195 -15.86 5.04 -1.98
N TYR A 196 -14.64 4.89 -2.50
CA TYR A 196 -13.51 5.71 -2.06
C TYR A 196 -13.76 7.21 -2.30
N ALA A 197 -14.27 7.56 -3.49
CA ALA A 197 -14.62 8.94 -3.83
C ALA A 197 -15.67 9.49 -2.85
N ALA A 198 -16.73 8.74 -2.55
CA ALA A 198 -17.75 9.15 -1.61
C ALA A 198 -17.20 9.37 -0.19
N VAL A 199 -16.36 8.45 0.30
CA VAL A 199 -15.73 8.56 1.63
C VAL A 199 -14.77 9.75 1.68
N ASN A 200 -13.87 9.89 0.71
CA ASN A 200 -12.90 10.97 0.70
C ASN A 200 -13.55 12.34 0.52
N ASN A 201 -14.52 12.47 -0.40
CA ASN A 201 -15.26 13.72 -0.57
C ASN A 201 -16.02 14.10 0.69
N HIS A 202 -16.63 13.13 1.38
CA HIS A 202 -17.30 13.41 2.65
C HIS A 202 -16.31 13.91 3.71
N TRP A 203 -15.16 13.24 3.88
CA TRP A 203 -14.14 13.65 4.84
C TRP A 203 -13.55 15.03 4.54
N ILE A 204 -13.42 15.39 3.26
CA ILE A 204 -12.92 16.70 2.83
C ILE A 204 -13.98 17.80 3.03
N LEU A 205 -15.21 17.56 2.58
CA LEU A 205 -16.28 18.58 2.56
C LEU A 205 -16.99 18.76 3.90
N LYS A 206 -16.98 17.73 4.77
CA LYS A 206 -17.64 17.71 6.08
C LYS A 206 -16.66 17.64 7.24
N ALA A 207 -15.48 18.21 7.05
CA ALA A 207 -14.39 18.13 8.02
C ALA A 207 -14.73 18.77 9.39
N GLN A 208 -15.65 19.75 9.42
CA GLN A 208 -16.19 20.32 10.67
C GLN A 208 -16.90 19.28 11.55
N ASP A 209 -17.61 18.32 10.94
CA ASP A 209 -18.33 17.25 11.65
C ASP A 209 -17.35 16.25 12.30
N LEU A 210 -16.05 16.33 11.95
CA LEU A 210 -14.98 15.43 12.41
C LEU A 210 -14.11 16.02 13.51
N ARG A 211 -14.39 17.23 13.99
CA ARG A 211 -13.55 17.92 15.00
C ARG A 211 -13.40 17.11 16.29
N ASN A 212 -14.44 16.39 16.68
CA ASN A 212 -14.44 15.57 17.90
C ASN A 212 -13.93 14.14 17.68
N LEU A 213 -13.65 13.74 16.44
CA LEU A 213 -13.10 12.41 16.10
C LEU A 213 -11.58 12.52 15.96
N THR A 214 -10.85 11.84 16.84
CA THR A 214 -9.40 11.71 16.74
C THR A 214 -9.06 10.47 15.92
N THR A 215 -8.27 10.63 14.85
CA THR A 215 -7.90 9.52 13.96
C THR A 215 -6.39 9.31 13.92
N LEU A 216 -5.92 8.10 14.23
CA LEU A 216 -4.55 7.66 14.02
C LEU A 216 -4.50 6.69 12.85
N SER A 217 -3.67 6.96 11.85
CA SER A 217 -3.34 6.00 10.79
C SER A 217 -1.90 5.52 10.91
N VAL A 218 -1.71 4.21 11.03
CA VAL A 218 -0.39 3.56 11.04
C VAL A 218 -0.21 2.76 9.76
N ALA A 219 0.78 3.14 8.95
CA ALA A 219 1.19 2.43 7.75
C ALA A 219 2.30 1.40 8.04
N GLY A 220 2.39 0.32 7.24
CA GLY A 220 3.36 -0.75 7.50
C GLY A 220 4.81 -0.47 7.06
N GLY A 221 5.04 0.52 6.19
CA GLY A 221 6.38 0.78 5.64
C GLY A 221 6.69 -0.08 4.41
N PHE A 222 7.97 -0.32 4.12
CA PHE A 222 8.38 -1.02 2.90
C PHE A 222 8.09 -2.52 2.85
N ARG A 223 7.85 -3.17 4.01
CA ARG A 223 7.44 -4.58 4.09
C ARG A 223 5.98 -4.79 3.71
N ASP A 224 5.13 -3.76 3.81
CA ASP A 224 3.78 -3.80 3.27
C ASP A 224 3.81 -3.59 1.75
N TYR A 225 3.95 -4.70 1.02
CA TYR A 225 3.89 -4.71 -0.43
C TYR A 225 2.45 -4.67 -0.97
N GLN A 226 1.43 -4.89 -0.13
CA GLN A 226 0.03 -4.86 -0.55
C GLN A 226 -0.49 -3.41 -0.55
N VAL A 227 -0.29 -2.69 0.57
CA VAL A 227 -0.70 -1.30 0.74
C VAL A 227 0.53 -0.44 0.96
N ARG A 228 0.92 0.30 -0.08
CA ARG A 228 2.01 1.28 0.04
C ARG A 228 1.68 2.31 1.12
N SER A 229 2.67 2.72 1.92
CA SER A 229 2.45 3.67 3.02
C SER A 229 1.77 4.97 2.55
N GLY A 230 2.13 5.51 1.39
CA GLY A 230 1.48 6.72 0.86
C GLY A 230 -0.03 6.60 0.58
N LEU A 231 -0.59 5.39 0.41
CA LEU A 231 -2.05 5.20 0.35
C LEU A 231 -2.69 5.20 1.74
N ALA A 232 -1.91 4.86 2.78
CA ALA A 232 -2.36 4.76 4.16
C ALA A 232 -2.23 6.05 4.96
N PHE A 233 -1.82 7.15 4.33
CA PHE A 233 -1.88 8.47 4.94
C PHE A 233 -3.29 9.03 4.77
N LEU A 234 -3.80 9.66 5.83
CA LEU A 234 -5.08 10.35 5.77
C LEU A 234 -4.96 11.55 4.82
N PRO A 235 -6.00 11.87 4.03
CA PRO A 235 -6.02 13.08 3.22
C PRO A 235 -5.75 14.29 4.11
N ARG A 236 -4.71 15.08 3.80
CA ARG A 236 -4.34 16.26 4.59
C ARG A 236 -5.43 17.31 4.45
N LEU A 237 -6.24 17.44 5.49
CA LEU A 237 -7.06 18.62 5.70
C LEU A 237 -6.15 19.70 6.28
N SER A 238 -5.94 20.79 5.55
CA SER A 238 -5.11 21.92 5.97
C SER A 238 -5.60 22.66 7.23
N GLN A 239 -6.66 22.17 7.89
CA GLN A 239 -7.36 22.84 8.98
C GLN A 239 -7.71 21.94 10.19
N HIS A 240 -7.30 20.66 10.22
CA HIS A 240 -7.71 19.74 11.31
C HIS A 240 -6.53 19.02 11.99
N ASP A 241 -6.25 19.44 13.23
CA ASP A 241 -5.25 18.83 14.13
C ASP A 241 -5.74 17.52 14.80
N SER A 242 -6.87 16.93 14.36
CA SER A 242 -7.44 15.72 14.95
C SER A 242 -7.01 14.43 14.26
N ALA A 243 -6.15 14.51 13.24
CA ALA A 243 -5.65 13.36 12.48
C ALA A 243 -4.12 13.25 12.53
N LEU A 244 -3.61 12.04 12.75
CA LEU A 244 -2.18 11.73 12.76
C LEU A 244 -1.92 10.54 11.82
N SER A 245 -0.91 10.64 10.95
CA SER A 245 -0.48 9.54 10.06
C SER A 245 1.00 9.25 10.27
N VAL A 246 1.33 8.02 10.62
CA VAL A 246 2.71 7.56 10.89
C VAL A 246 3.01 6.25 10.18
N VAL A 247 4.28 5.94 9.98
CA VAL A 247 4.75 4.63 9.51
C VAL A 247 5.30 3.84 10.69
N SER A 248 5.05 2.54 10.75
CA SER A 248 5.46 1.70 11.89
C SER A 248 6.97 1.71 12.15
N SER A 249 7.80 1.96 11.14
CA SER A 249 9.25 2.13 11.27
C SER A 249 9.67 3.37 12.04
N ALA A 250 8.82 4.39 12.10
CA ALA A 250 9.05 5.63 12.84
C ALA A 250 8.48 5.60 14.27
N VAL A 251 7.57 4.65 14.57
CA VAL A 251 6.91 4.57 15.86
C VAL A 251 7.93 4.24 16.96
N PRO A 252 8.08 5.09 18.00
CA PRO A 252 8.99 4.82 19.11
C PRO A 252 8.72 3.47 19.76
N ARG A 253 9.80 2.77 20.17
CA ARG A 253 9.76 1.40 20.73
C ARG A 253 9.32 0.30 19.75
N ALA A 254 8.88 0.65 18.54
CA ALA A 254 8.62 -0.29 17.45
C ALA A 254 9.77 -0.37 16.45
N TRP A 255 10.12 0.77 15.83
CA TRP A 255 11.24 0.90 14.86
C TRP A 255 11.35 -0.25 13.85
N ALA A 256 10.19 -0.77 13.43
CA ALA A 256 10.09 -1.94 12.56
C ALA A 256 9.05 -1.69 11.47
N SER A 257 9.44 -1.91 10.21
CA SER A 257 8.46 -2.03 9.14
C SER A 257 7.66 -3.32 9.37
N THR A 258 6.34 -3.25 9.16
CA THR A 258 5.43 -4.38 9.21
C THR A 258 4.97 -4.72 7.79
N ASP A 259 4.80 -6.01 7.50
CA ASP A 259 4.02 -6.42 6.34
C ASP A 259 2.53 -6.27 6.62
N HIS A 260 1.72 -6.43 5.56
CA HIS A 260 0.29 -6.16 5.62
C HIS A 260 -0.45 -6.94 6.72
N LEU A 261 0.01 -8.16 7.03
CA LEU A 261 -0.60 -9.01 8.06
C LEU A 261 0.08 -8.85 9.40
N SER A 262 1.40 -8.62 9.45
CA SER A 262 2.12 -8.45 10.72
C SER A 262 1.77 -7.19 11.47
N ILE A 263 1.25 -6.15 10.79
CA ILE A 263 0.85 -4.93 11.48
C ILE A 263 -0.20 -5.15 12.60
N VAL A 264 -1.04 -6.18 12.51
CA VAL A 264 -2.06 -6.48 13.54
C VAL A 264 -1.54 -7.37 14.68
N TRP A 265 -0.32 -7.91 14.59
CA TRP A 265 0.26 -8.78 15.62
C TRP A 265 1.72 -8.47 15.99
N CYS A 266 2.33 -7.46 15.38
CA CYS A 266 3.67 -6.99 15.70
C CYS A 266 3.69 -6.50 17.15
N LYS A 267 4.34 -7.25 18.04
CA LYS A 267 4.30 -7.05 19.49
C LYS A 267 4.68 -5.63 19.89
N GLU A 268 5.69 -5.07 19.26
CA GLU A 268 6.20 -3.74 19.59
C GLU A 268 5.15 -2.65 19.28
N LEU A 269 4.49 -2.74 18.12
CA LEU A 269 3.43 -1.81 17.71
C LEU A 269 2.16 -2.00 18.55
N ILE A 270 1.79 -3.25 18.83
CA ILE A 270 0.62 -3.57 19.67
C ILE A 270 0.83 -3.05 21.10
N LEU A 271 2.02 -3.21 21.66
CA LEU A 271 2.35 -2.65 22.98
C LEU A 271 2.29 -1.12 23.00
N ALA A 272 2.74 -0.43 21.94
CA ALA A 272 2.58 1.02 21.82
C ALA A 272 1.10 1.42 21.76
N THR A 273 0.29 0.68 21.00
CA THR A 273 -1.16 0.92 20.85
C THR A 273 -1.91 0.73 22.17
N ILE A 274 -1.64 -0.36 22.91
CA ILE A 274 -2.30 -0.63 24.18
C ILE A 274 -1.87 0.37 25.26
N ARG A 275 -0.58 0.76 25.32
CA ARG A 275 -0.14 1.82 26.24
C ARG A 275 -0.87 3.14 25.97
N ALA A 276 -0.99 3.52 24.70
CA ALA A 276 -1.79 4.69 24.32
C ALA A 276 -3.24 4.54 24.77
N PHE A 277 -3.89 3.39 24.59
CA PHE A 277 -5.26 3.20 25.08
C PHE A 277 -5.40 3.41 26.59
N PHE A 278 -4.48 2.89 27.41
CA PHE A 278 -4.53 3.10 28.86
C PHE A 278 -4.30 4.57 29.25
N ASP A 279 -3.41 5.29 28.56
CA ASP A 279 -3.17 6.73 28.80
C ASP A 279 -4.31 7.62 28.29
N LEU A 280 -5.22 7.09 27.46
CA LEU A 280 -6.43 7.77 26.98
C LEU A 280 -7.61 7.69 27.95
N ILE A 281 -7.51 6.88 29.01
CA ILE A 281 -8.59 6.71 29.98
C ILE A 281 -8.73 7.97 30.82
N ASP A 282 -9.96 8.46 30.94
CA ASP A 282 -10.33 9.49 31.90
C ASP A 282 -10.78 8.80 33.21
N GLU A 283 -10.13 9.14 34.31
CA GLU A 283 -10.39 8.51 35.61
C GLU A 283 -11.80 8.79 36.14
N ASN A 284 -12.39 9.94 35.78
CA ASN A 284 -13.72 10.35 36.26
C ASN A 284 -14.83 9.56 35.57
N THR A 285 -14.72 9.40 34.25
CA THR A 285 -15.72 8.70 33.44
C THR A 285 -15.44 7.21 33.31
N ARG A 286 -14.21 6.77 33.63
CA ARG A 286 -13.67 5.41 33.35
C ARG A 286 -13.82 4.99 31.89
N GLN A 287 -13.90 5.96 30.98
CA GLN A 287 -14.01 5.78 29.55
C GLN A 287 -12.87 6.51 28.84
N ILE A 288 -12.75 6.35 27.52
CA ILE A 288 -11.80 7.16 26.73
C ILE A 288 -12.21 8.62 26.84
N THR A 289 -11.24 9.47 27.15
CA THR A 289 -11.45 10.92 27.33
C THR A 289 -12.15 11.57 26.14
N GLU A 290 -13.12 12.44 26.45
CA GLU A 290 -13.84 13.22 25.43
C GLU A 290 -12.98 14.36 24.86
N ASP A 291 -11.91 14.79 25.54
CA ASP A 291 -11.04 15.88 25.08
C ASP A 291 -10.20 15.46 23.85
N PRO A 292 -10.43 16.06 22.66
CA PRO A 292 -9.63 15.76 21.48
C PRO A 292 -8.15 16.19 21.62
N LYS A 293 -7.84 17.19 22.44
CA LYS A 293 -6.46 17.66 22.64
C LYS A 293 -5.66 16.66 23.46
N LYS A 294 -6.20 16.20 24.59
CA LYS A 294 -5.61 15.08 25.36
C LYS A 294 -5.40 13.85 24.48
N ARG A 295 -6.41 13.47 23.69
CA ARG A 295 -6.29 12.34 22.74
C ARG A 295 -5.10 12.51 21.80
N MET A 296 -4.98 13.67 21.16
CA MET A 296 -3.88 13.93 20.23
C MET A 296 -2.51 13.98 20.94
N SER A 297 -2.44 14.51 22.16
CA SER A 297 -1.22 14.56 22.97
C SER A 297 -0.70 13.15 23.30
N VAL A 298 -1.59 12.26 23.75
CA VAL A 298 -1.25 10.84 24.03
C VAL A 298 -0.77 10.13 22.77
N LEU A 299 -1.46 10.33 21.63
CA LEU A 299 -1.05 9.72 20.37
C LEU A 299 0.32 10.23 19.90
N ASN A 300 0.60 11.53 20.01
CA ASN A 300 1.94 12.07 19.69
C ASN A 300 3.02 11.50 20.60
N HIS A 301 2.74 11.32 21.89
CA HIS A 301 3.67 10.74 22.86
C HIS A 301 4.07 9.31 22.46
N HIS A 302 3.11 8.45 22.09
CA HIS A 302 3.38 7.04 21.78
C HIS A 302 3.83 6.79 20.34
N PHE A 303 3.38 7.60 19.37
CA PHE A 303 3.57 7.31 17.94
C PHE A 303 4.51 8.26 17.20
N VAL A 304 4.86 9.41 17.78
CA VAL A 304 5.73 10.42 17.13
C VAL A 304 7.02 10.63 17.93
N ARG A 305 6.90 10.95 19.22
CA ARG A 305 8.06 11.25 20.08
C ARG A 305 7.81 10.79 21.51
N HIS A 306 8.60 9.82 21.94
CA HIS A 306 8.55 9.25 23.28
C HIS A 306 9.78 9.70 24.10
N PRO A 307 9.63 10.45 25.20
CA PRO A 307 10.76 10.95 26.00
C PRO A 307 11.39 9.91 26.96
N ALA A 308 10.92 8.67 26.92
CA ALA A 308 11.25 7.62 27.90
C ALA A 308 10.69 7.88 29.30
N LYS A 309 9.63 8.69 29.39
CA LYS A 309 8.80 8.92 30.58
C LYS A 309 7.39 8.39 30.33
N MET A 310 6.65 8.10 31.39
CA MET A 310 5.20 7.87 31.31
C MET A 310 4.51 9.15 30.82
N PHE A 311 3.33 9.04 30.21
CA PHE A 311 2.58 10.21 29.79
C PHE A 311 2.07 10.98 31.02
N GLU A 312 2.24 12.30 31.02
CA GLU A 312 1.69 13.22 32.01
C GLU A 312 1.00 14.35 31.25
N GLU A 313 -0.23 14.67 31.64
CA GLU A 313 -1.06 15.66 30.93
C GLU A 313 -0.53 17.08 31.14
N ASN A 314 -0.17 17.42 32.38
CA ASN A 314 0.43 18.68 32.77
C ASN A 314 1.70 18.38 33.58
N PRO A 315 2.85 18.15 32.92
CA PRO A 315 4.09 17.89 33.65
C PRO A 315 4.45 19.08 34.53
N GLU A 316 4.87 18.80 35.77
CA GLU A 316 5.32 19.85 36.70
C GLU A 316 6.45 20.66 36.09
N ALA A 317 6.34 21.98 36.18
CA ALA A 317 7.34 22.88 35.60
C ALA A 317 8.67 22.84 36.37
N PHE A 318 8.63 22.50 37.66
CA PHE A 318 9.77 22.49 38.57
C PHE A 318 9.72 21.23 39.44
N THR A 319 10.90 20.73 39.81
CA THR A 319 11.09 19.58 40.68
C THR A 319 12.24 19.85 41.65
N ASP A 320 12.12 19.31 42.85
CA ASP A 320 13.12 19.46 43.91
C ASP A 320 14.24 18.44 43.76
N LEU A 321 15.49 18.93 43.68
CA LEU A 321 16.69 18.11 43.62
C LEU A 321 17.23 17.86 45.04
N THR A 322 17.60 16.61 45.30
CA THR A 322 18.06 16.19 46.63
C THR A 322 19.45 16.72 46.95
N GLY A 323 19.58 17.55 47.99
CA GLY A 323 20.89 18.06 48.43
C GLY A 323 21.90 17.00 48.90
N SER A 324 21.47 15.75 49.10
CA SER A 324 22.31 14.64 49.57
C SER A 324 23.26 14.06 48.51
N PHE A 325 23.03 14.32 47.22
CA PHE A 325 23.91 13.86 46.15
C PHE A 325 25.14 14.74 46.01
N MET A 326 26.25 14.16 45.52
CA MET A 326 27.48 14.91 45.31
C MET A 326 27.40 15.78 44.04
N TRP A 327 27.64 17.09 44.19
CA TRP A 327 27.60 18.06 43.09
C TRP A 327 28.99 18.27 42.47
N ILE A 328 29.12 18.04 41.16
CA ILE A 328 30.40 18.10 40.43
C ILE A 328 30.26 19.06 39.24
N THR A 329 31.05 20.14 39.23
CA THR A 329 31.05 21.12 38.14
C THR A 329 31.91 20.65 36.96
N VAL A 330 31.31 20.59 35.77
CA VAL A 330 31.98 20.23 34.51
C VAL A 330 32.19 21.49 33.66
N LYS A 331 33.46 21.81 33.38
CA LYS A 331 33.86 22.97 32.56
C LYS A 331 34.16 22.62 31.09
N GLY A 332 34.32 21.33 30.78
CA GLY A 332 34.66 20.87 29.43
C GLY A 332 33.47 20.94 28.48
N SER A 333 33.73 21.18 27.20
CA SER A 333 32.72 21.16 26.14
C SER A 333 32.26 19.76 25.77
N LYS A 334 33.06 18.74 26.05
CA LYS A 334 32.74 17.33 25.87
C LYS A 334 32.98 16.60 27.18
N TRP A 335 32.01 15.78 27.58
CA TRP A 335 32.04 15.03 28.83
C TRP A 335 31.42 13.66 28.60
N THR A 336 32.08 12.61 29.09
CA THR A 336 31.57 11.25 29.07
C THR A 336 31.82 10.63 30.43
N TYR A 337 30.81 9.98 30.99
CA TYR A 337 30.88 9.30 32.27
C TYR A 337 30.32 7.89 32.14
N SER A 338 31.12 6.89 32.54
CA SER A 338 30.72 5.49 32.55
C SER A 338 30.56 5.06 34.00
N VAL A 339 29.36 4.63 34.36
CA VAL A 339 29.03 4.17 35.70
C VAL A 339 29.21 2.67 35.77
N TYR A 340 29.89 2.21 36.82
CA TYR A 340 30.05 0.80 37.13
C TYR A 340 30.06 0.60 38.65
N ASN A 341 29.02 -0.03 39.19
CA ASN A 341 28.87 -0.33 40.62
C ASN A 341 29.15 0.89 41.51
N ASP A 342 28.48 1.99 41.22
CA ASP A 342 28.63 3.24 41.96
C ASP A 342 27.53 3.36 43.02
N SER A 343 27.93 3.44 44.28
CA SER A 343 26.99 3.51 45.42
C SER A 343 26.41 4.91 45.63
N ASP A 344 27.04 5.95 45.08
CA ASP A 344 26.74 7.33 45.44
C ASP A 344 26.08 8.07 44.28
N GLY A 345 24.94 8.72 44.57
CA GLY A 345 24.24 9.59 43.63
C GLY A 345 25.02 10.87 43.37
N LYS A 346 25.08 11.30 42.11
CA LYS A 346 25.88 12.47 41.67
C LYS A 346 25.04 13.40 40.80
N TYR A 347 25.29 14.70 40.93
CA TYR A 347 24.83 15.74 40.02
C TYR A 347 26.00 16.36 39.29
N PHE A 348 26.01 16.27 37.96
CA PHE A 348 26.98 16.97 37.13
C PHE A 348 26.39 18.29 36.63
N VAL A 349 27.08 19.40 36.92
CA VAL A 349 26.60 20.75 36.66
C VAL A 349 27.40 21.39 35.53
N PHE A 350 26.71 21.91 34.52
CA PHE A 350 27.28 22.57 33.34
C PHE A 350 26.88 24.06 33.33
N PRO A 351 27.80 24.98 33.69
CA PRO A 351 27.53 26.43 33.67
C PRO A 351 27.29 26.98 32.27
N LEU A 352 26.11 27.55 32.00
CA LEU A 352 25.76 28.02 30.65
C LEU A 352 26.39 29.36 30.30
N ALA A 353 26.76 30.18 31.28
CA ALA A 353 27.32 31.53 31.04
C ALA A 353 28.61 31.51 30.19
N SER A 354 29.50 30.53 30.42
CA SER A 354 30.71 30.35 29.60
C SER A 354 30.40 29.67 28.27
N HIS A 355 29.56 28.63 28.29
CA HIS A 355 29.29 27.81 27.10
C HIS A 355 28.51 28.57 26.02
N ARG A 356 27.58 29.46 26.40
CA ARG A 356 26.79 30.28 25.44
C ARG A 356 27.66 31.21 24.58
N LYS A 357 28.87 31.58 25.04
CA LYS A 357 29.78 32.41 24.24
C LYS A 357 30.38 31.67 23.05
N SER A 358 30.49 30.35 23.15
CA SER A 358 31.23 29.53 22.17
C SER A 358 30.37 28.50 21.46
N TYR A 359 29.20 28.16 21.98
CA TYR A 359 28.35 27.08 21.51
C TYR A 359 26.89 27.52 21.37
N SER A 360 26.18 26.95 20.40
CA SER A 360 24.75 27.21 20.19
C SER A 360 23.85 26.10 20.72
N HIS A 361 24.36 24.87 20.80
CA HIS A 361 23.59 23.70 21.19
C HIS A 361 24.34 22.85 22.23
N VAL A 362 23.55 22.07 22.97
CA VAL A 362 24.03 20.96 23.80
C VAL A 362 23.29 19.69 23.41
N TYR A 363 24.03 18.61 23.20
CA TYR A 363 23.51 17.26 23.02
C TYR A 363 23.94 16.41 24.20
N CYS A 364 22.99 15.73 24.83
CA CYS A 364 23.23 14.82 25.93
C CYS A 364 22.56 13.48 25.64
N GLU A 365 23.21 12.40 26.04
CA GLU A 365 22.72 11.03 25.88
C GLU A 365 22.88 10.23 27.16
N ASN A 366 21.93 9.33 27.39
CA ASN A 366 21.91 8.42 28.51
C ASN A 366 21.50 7.00 28.04
N SER A 367 22.29 6.00 28.38
CA SER A 367 21.99 4.59 28.08
C SER A 367 21.17 3.86 29.16
N MET A 368 20.96 4.47 30.33
CA MET A 368 20.02 3.97 31.32
C MET A 368 18.60 4.35 30.91
N LEU A 369 17.86 3.37 30.35
CA LEU A 369 16.51 3.59 29.83
C LEU A 369 15.43 3.59 30.92
N ASP A 370 15.71 3.00 32.10
CA ASP A 370 14.72 2.81 33.16
C ASP A 370 14.43 4.09 33.97
N THR A 371 15.32 5.09 33.92
CA THR A 371 15.08 6.36 34.61
C THR A 371 14.15 7.26 33.80
N SER A 372 13.14 7.83 34.45
CA SER A 372 12.23 8.79 33.82
C SER A 372 12.91 10.16 33.68
N SER A 373 13.37 10.75 34.79
CA SER A 373 14.01 12.06 34.84
C SER A 373 15.50 11.95 35.11
N TRP A 374 16.31 12.73 34.38
CA TRP A 374 17.77 12.65 34.44
C TRP A 374 18.50 13.95 34.06
N ILE A 375 17.83 14.90 33.42
CA ILE A 375 18.39 16.20 33.03
C ILE A 375 17.47 17.33 33.46
N TYR A 376 18.06 18.34 34.10
CA TYR A 376 17.35 19.44 34.73
C TYR A 376 17.98 20.78 34.34
N GLY A 377 17.16 21.83 34.34
CA GLY A 377 17.58 23.21 34.10
C GLY A 377 17.42 24.04 35.37
N CYS A 378 18.53 24.60 35.86
CA CYS A 378 18.49 25.51 37.00
C CYS A 378 18.30 26.96 36.55
N MET A 379 17.48 27.74 37.28
CA MET A 379 17.34 29.18 37.03
C MET A 379 18.13 30.04 38.03
N ASN A 380 18.42 29.53 39.23
CA ASN A 380 19.11 30.30 40.27
C ASN A 380 20.57 30.55 39.89
N THR A 381 21.01 31.81 39.94
CA THR A 381 22.35 32.26 39.53
C THR A 381 23.38 32.26 40.65
N ASN A 382 22.94 32.23 41.92
CA ASN A 382 23.79 32.60 43.05
C ASN A 382 24.43 31.41 43.82
N SER A 383 24.12 30.17 43.44
CA SER A 383 24.64 28.96 44.08
C SER A 383 25.15 27.93 43.07
N SER A 384 26.22 27.21 43.42
CA SER A 384 26.72 26.05 42.67
C SER A 384 25.80 24.82 42.78
N MET A 385 24.85 24.87 43.72
CA MET A 385 23.81 23.87 43.95
C MET A 385 22.46 24.42 43.52
N CYS A 386 21.63 23.56 42.94
CA CYS A 386 20.28 23.91 42.52
C CYS A 386 19.27 23.03 43.24
N LEU A 387 18.48 23.59 44.16
CA LEU A 387 17.49 22.78 44.89
C LEU A 387 16.16 22.70 44.14
N GLU A 388 15.80 23.72 43.38
CA GLU A 388 14.58 23.74 42.55
C GLU A 388 14.99 23.89 41.08
N ALA A 389 14.61 22.92 40.23
CA ALA A 389 15.03 22.89 38.83
C ALA A 389 13.89 22.47 37.90
N ALA A 390 13.89 22.96 36.66
CA ALA A 390 12.95 22.53 35.64
C ALA A 390 13.36 21.17 35.06
N ASP A 391 12.44 20.22 34.97
CA ASP A 391 12.74 18.91 34.36
C ASP A 391 12.80 19.02 32.83
N LEU A 392 14.01 18.98 32.29
CA LEU A 392 14.26 19.03 30.85
C LEU A 392 14.15 17.66 30.18
N SER A 393 13.94 16.59 30.96
CA SER A 393 13.83 15.22 30.45
C SER A 393 12.61 15.01 29.56
N TRP A 394 11.58 15.88 29.67
CA TRP A 394 10.46 15.93 28.72
C TRP A 394 10.87 16.33 27.29
N ARG A 395 12.02 16.98 27.13
CA ARG A 395 12.63 17.26 25.84
C ARG A 395 13.50 16.11 25.34
N ALA A 396 13.52 14.97 26.03
CA ALA A 396 14.22 13.80 25.54
C ALA A 396 13.50 13.16 24.34
N GLU A 397 14.25 12.33 23.65
CA GLU A 397 13.79 11.44 22.61
C GLU A 397 14.42 10.07 22.85
N LEU A 398 13.59 9.04 22.84
CA LEU A 398 14.01 7.66 22.97
C LEU A 398 14.52 7.15 21.62
N LEU A 399 15.74 6.61 21.61
CA LEU A 399 16.33 5.82 20.53
C LEU A 399 16.48 4.35 21.00
N PRO A 400 16.78 3.40 20.10
CA PRO A 400 16.83 1.97 20.45
C PRO A 400 17.75 1.60 21.61
N THR A 401 18.87 2.29 21.77
CA THR A 401 19.88 1.95 22.78
C THR A 401 20.12 3.05 23.82
N THR A 402 19.57 4.25 23.61
CA THR A 402 19.78 5.41 24.48
C THR A 402 18.61 6.38 24.38
N LYS A 403 18.39 7.17 25.43
CA LYS A 403 17.61 8.40 25.35
C LYS A 403 18.54 9.59 25.13
N VAL A 404 18.11 10.53 24.30
CA VAL A 404 18.92 11.68 23.89
C VAL A 404 18.15 12.96 24.06
N VAL A 405 18.85 14.05 24.34
CA VAL A 405 18.29 15.39 24.48
C VAL A 405 19.17 16.33 23.69
N MET A 406 18.57 17.09 22.77
CA MET A 406 19.22 18.20 22.09
C MET A 406 18.50 19.48 22.49
N LEU A 407 19.25 20.46 23.01
CA LEU A 407 18.72 21.76 23.38
C LEU A 407 19.48 22.86 22.65
N LYS A 408 18.71 23.79 22.07
CA LYS A 408 19.23 25.06 21.58
C LYS A 408 19.35 26.03 22.75
N LEU A 409 20.57 26.47 23.05
CA LEU A 409 20.85 27.24 24.27
C LEU A 409 20.15 28.62 24.30
N LEU A 410 19.80 29.14 23.13
CA LEU A 410 19.08 30.41 22.96
C LEU A 410 17.61 30.32 23.37
N ASP A 411 16.99 29.14 23.25
CA ASP A 411 15.57 28.95 23.58
C ASP A 411 15.32 28.92 25.10
N TYR A 412 16.41 28.82 25.88
CA TYR A 412 16.38 28.74 27.34
C TYR A 412 17.26 29.83 27.98
N PRO A 413 16.97 31.13 27.78
CA PRO A 413 17.83 32.22 28.25
C PRO A 413 17.88 32.32 29.78
N SER A 414 16.79 31.93 30.46
CA SER A 414 16.64 32.00 31.91
C SER A 414 17.46 30.94 32.67
N LEU A 415 17.95 29.89 32.01
CA LEU A 415 18.73 28.85 32.67
C LEU A 415 20.15 29.34 33.00
N SER A 416 20.62 29.11 34.23
CA SER A 416 21.98 29.39 34.68
C SER A 416 22.91 28.21 34.40
N HIS A 417 22.47 26.99 34.71
CA HIS A 417 23.22 25.75 34.59
C HIS A 417 22.30 24.59 34.14
N ILE A 418 22.87 23.63 33.41
CA ILE A 418 22.23 22.32 33.17
C ILE A 418 22.77 21.33 34.19
N VAL A 419 21.89 20.53 34.78
CA VAL A 419 22.22 19.53 35.80
C VAL A 419 21.87 18.14 35.27
N ILE A 420 22.81 17.22 35.34
CA ILE A 420 22.61 15.81 34.97
C ILE A 420 22.65 14.97 36.23
N GLN A 421 21.58 14.22 36.46
CA GLN A 421 21.48 13.30 37.57
C GLN A 421 21.99 11.92 37.20
N VAL A 422 22.83 11.40 38.07
CA VAL A 422 23.35 10.05 38.03
C VAL A 422 22.90 9.37 39.31
N PRO A 423 21.88 8.49 39.25
CA PRO A 423 21.44 7.76 40.43
C PRO A 423 22.50 6.74 40.87
N PRO A 424 22.48 6.31 42.14
CA PRO A 424 23.21 5.14 42.59
C PRO A 424 22.88 3.92 41.73
N ALA A 425 23.89 3.18 41.30
CA ALA A 425 23.73 2.04 40.39
C ALA A 425 24.61 0.88 40.85
N VAL A 426 24.06 0.07 41.75
CA VAL A 426 24.65 -1.20 42.17
C VAL A 426 24.26 -2.28 41.16
N GLY A 427 25.23 -2.85 40.45
CA GLY A 427 25.02 -3.95 39.49
C GLY A 427 24.72 -3.51 38.05
N ASN A 428 24.52 -2.22 37.77
CA ASN A 428 24.18 -1.70 36.44
C ASN A 428 25.36 -0.94 35.82
N LYS A 429 25.65 -1.23 34.55
CA LYS A 429 26.64 -0.51 33.74
C LYS A 429 25.93 0.34 32.69
N TYR A 430 26.15 1.65 32.72
CA TYR A 430 25.62 2.57 31.73
C TYR A 430 26.55 3.75 31.52
N THR A 431 26.40 4.40 30.39
CA THR A 431 27.16 5.57 29.96
C THR A 431 26.26 6.78 29.77
N LEU A 432 26.78 7.92 30.20
CA LEU A 432 26.25 9.26 29.99
C LEU A 432 27.27 10.05 29.17
N GLY A 433 26.80 10.86 28.23
CA GLY A 433 27.67 11.71 27.43
C GLY A 433 26.99 13.03 27.13
N CYS A 434 27.73 14.14 27.20
CA CYS A 434 27.27 15.44 26.77
C CYS A 434 28.32 16.17 25.97
N GLU A 435 27.85 16.92 24.98
CA GLU A 435 28.68 17.72 24.11
C GLU A 435 28.01 19.05 23.78
N PHE A 436 28.77 20.12 23.95
CA PHE A 436 28.44 21.46 23.49
C PHE A 436 29.08 21.71 22.13
N PHE A 437 28.29 22.18 21.16
CA PHE A 437 28.75 22.40 19.80
C PHE A 437 28.07 23.60 19.13
N LYS A 438 28.61 24.00 17.98
CA LYS A 438 27.98 24.96 17.07
C LYS A 438 27.22 24.17 15.99
N GLU A 439 25.99 24.56 15.70
CA GLU A 439 25.12 23.91 14.72
C GLU A 439 25.82 23.68 13.37
N ASP A 440 26.47 24.72 12.84
CA ASP A 440 27.21 24.69 11.55
C ASP A 440 28.37 23.68 11.54
N SER A 441 28.89 23.26 12.70
CA SER A 441 29.96 22.27 12.77
C SER A 441 29.46 20.82 12.84
N ARG A 442 28.14 20.62 12.90
CA ARG A 442 27.48 19.30 12.94
C ARG A 442 26.49 19.09 11.80
N ALA A 443 25.98 20.15 11.20
CA ALA A 443 25.14 20.10 10.00
C ALA A 443 26.02 20.13 8.74
N VAL A 444 25.84 19.13 7.86
CA VAL A 444 26.61 19.02 6.62
C VAL A 444 25.69 18.69 5.47
N GLN A 445 25.87 19.35 4.34
CA GLN A 445 25.06 19.13 3.14
C GLN A 445 25.71 18.09 2.23
N LEU A 446 24.94 17.10 1.80
CA LEU A 446 25.36 16.06 0.86
C LEU A 446 24.36 15.99 -0.30
N PRO A 447 24.74 16.44 -1.52
CA PRO A 447 23.87 16.31 -2.68
C PRO A 447 23.71 14.86 -3.09
N VAL A 448 22.46 14.44 -3.33
CA VAL A 448 22.21 13.10 -3.84
C VAL A 448 22.73 12.93 -5.27
N THR A 449 23.09 11.70 -5.61
CA THR A 449 23.55 11.37 -6.95
C THR A 449 22.39 11.48 -7.95
N ARG A 450 22.69 11.89 -9.19
CA ARG A 450 21.67 11.90 -10.26
C ARG A 450 21.19 10.48 -10.53
N ILE A 451 19.89 10.29 -10.74
CA ILE A 451 19.29 8.97 -10.98
C ILE A 451 19.87 8.31 -12.25
N PHE A 452 20.14 9.12 -13.28
CA PHE A 452 20.74 8.68 -14.54
C PHE A 452 22.25 8.40 -14.47
N SER A 453 22.89 8.49 -13.30
CA SER A 453 24.25 8.00 -13.16
C SER A 453 24.33 6.47 -13.13
N PHE A 454 23.20 5.77 -13.03
CA PHE A 454 23.10 4.31 -12.99
C PHE A 454 23.99 3.65 -11.92
N GLY A 455 24.31 4.38 -10.85
CA GLY A 455 25.18 3.90 -9.76
C GLY A 455 26.69 4.00 -10.05
N LEU A 456 27.07 4.58 -11.20
CA LEU A 456 28.47 4.85 -11.56
C LEU A 456 29.06 6.05 -10.79
N SER A 457 28.19 6.97 -10.34
CA SER A 457 28.60 8.10 -9.51
C SER A 457 28.28 7.85 -8.03
N SER A 458 29.12 8.37 -7.15
CA SER A 458 28.89 8.41 -5.71
C SER A 458 29.14 9.79 -5.16
N SER A 459 28.27 10.26 -4.26
CA SER A 459 28.56 11.42 -3.42
C SER A 459 29.16 10.91 -2.12
N LYS A 460 30.29 11.49 -1.67
CA LYS A 460 30.95 11.06 -0.43
C LYS A 460 31.31 12.25 0.43
N ILE A 461 31.26 12.07 1.74
CA ILE A 461 31.67 13.08 2.70
C ILE A 461 32.31 12.46 3.94
N LEU A 462 33.44 13.03 4.35
CA LEU A 462 34.15 12.66 5.57
C LEU A 462 33.72 13.62 6.69
N LEU A 463 33.28 13.07 7.80
CA LEU A 463 32.86 13.84 8.97
C LEU A 463 34.09 14.11 9.85
N ASN A 464 34.66 15.31 9.71
CA ASN A 464 35.98 15.69 10.23
C ASN A 464 36.06 15.94 11.75
N SER A 465 34.99 15.70 12.52
CA SER A 465 35.01 15.85 13.98
C SER A 465 34.82 14.49 14.67
N THR A 466 35.04 14.41 15.99
CA THR A 466 34.74 13.24 16.85
C THR A 466 33.56 13.53 17.78
N GLY A 467 32.54 14.23 17.27
CA GLY A 467 31.31 14.54 17.99
C GLY A 467 30.43 13.32 18.23
N LEU A 468 29.40 13.49 19.06
CA LEU A 468 28.39 12.49 19.43
C LEU A 468 27.16 12.50 18.50
N LEU A 469 27.01 13.54 17.67
CA LEU A 469 25.90 13.68 16.74
C LEU A 469 26.33 14.40 15.46
N TYR A 470 25.84 13.94 14.31
CA TYR A 470 25.95 14.64 13.03
C TYR A 470 24.61 14.64 12.30
N ASN A 471 24.33 15.73 11.59
CA ASN A 471 23.14 15.88 10.75
C ASN A 471 23.60 16.04 9.30
N VAL A 472 23.41 15.00 8.49
CA VAL A 472 23.73 15.03 7.05
C VAL A 472 22.46 15.32 6.26
N GLN A 473 22.35 16.53 5.71
CA GLN A 473 21.21 16.97 4.92
C GLN A 473 21.33 16.50 3.47
N LEU A 474 20.37 15.68 3.02
CA LEU A 474 20.36 15.09 1.69
C LEU A 474 19.71 16.05 0.68
N GLN A 475 20.52 16.82 -0.04
CA GLN A 475 20.02 17.82 -1.00
C GLN A 475 19.41 17.14 -2.22
N HIS A 476 18.28 17.69 -2.70
CA HIS A 476 17.54 17.21 -3.87
C HIS A 476 16.94 15.80 -3.75
N PHE A 477 16.76 15.29 -2.53
CA PHE A 477 16.04 14.04 -2.27
C PHE A 477 14.56 14.33 -1.97
N ASN A 478 13.73 14.43 -3.01
CA ASN A 478 12.34 14.87 -2.88
C ASN A 478 11.33 14.04 -3.70
N GLN A 479 11.80 13.09 -4.51
CA GLN A 479 10.97 12.33 -5.45
C GLN A 479 10.87 10.84 -5.08
N ILE A 480 9.68 10.25 -5.20
CA ILE A 480 9.41 8.85 -4.83
C ILE A 480 10.20 7.80 -5.62
N TYR A 481 10.65 8.11 -6.83
CA TYR A 481 11.42 7.22 -7.69
C TYR A 481 12.93 7.29 -7.41
N GLN A 482 13.38 8.27 -6.62
CA GLN A 482 14.75 8.29 -6.14
C GLN A 482 14.95 7.16 -5.12
N ALA A 483 16.00 6.38 -5.34
CA ALA A 483 16.39 5.33 -4.42
C ALA A 483 17.92 5.23 -4.35
N PHE A 484 18.43 5.30 -3.14
CA PHE A 484 19.87 5.34 -2.87
C PHE A 484 20.26 4.29 -1.84
N LYS A 485 21.49 3.79 -1.97
CA LYS A 485 22.18 3.08 -0.90
C LYS A 485 23.13 4.06 -0.22
N ILE A 486 22.96 4.23 1.07
CA ILE A 486 23.84 5.01 1.93
C ILE A 486 24.74 4.01 2.66
N TYR A 487 26.04 4.13 2.44
CA TYR A 487 27.07 3.40 3.15
C TYR A 487 27.68 4.31 4.20
N ILE A 488 27.75 3.83 5.44
CA ILE A 488 28.36 4.57 6.56
C ILE A 488 29.53 3.72 7.05
N ASP A 489 30.74 4.17 6.76
CA ASP A 489 31.98 3.54 7.19
C ASP A 489 32.46 4.21 8.48
N SER A 490 32.47 3.46 9.59
CA SER A 490 32.96 3.95 10.89
C SER A 490 34.36 3.41 11.17
N ARG A 491 35.34 4.30 11.33
CA ARG A 491 36.75 3.97 11.63
C ARG A 491 37.12 4.49 13.01
N CYS A 492 37.57 3.61 13.89
CA CYS A 492 37.92 3.94 15.28
C CYS A 492 39.31 3.40 15.62
N GLN A 493 40.05 4.12 16.48
CA GLN A 493 41.45 3.80 16.80
C GLN A 493 41.63 2.61 17.78
N SER A 494 40.56 2.09 18.42
CA SER A 494 40.64 1.02 19.44
C SER A 494 39.48 0.02 19.36
N LEU A 495 39.80 -1.27 19.54
CA LEU A 495 38.93 -2.47 19.40
C LEU A 495 38.15 -2.87 20.69
N LYS A 496 38.12 -2.05 21.74
CA LYS A 496 37.29 -2.34 22.93
C LYS A 496 35.80 -2.38 22.58
N GLU A 497 35.00 -3.13 23.33
CA GLU A 497 33.54 -3.12 23.20
C GLU A 497 33.00 -1.68 23.33
N ARG A 498 32.40 -1.17 22.25
CA ARG A 498 31.84 0.17 22.15
C ARG A 498 30.33 0.12 22.10
N LYS A 499 29.71 1.20 22.56
CA LYS A 499 28.29 1.46 22.32
C LYS A 499 28.01 1.45 20.80
N PRO A 500 26.97 0.76 20.33
CA PRO A 500 26.60 0.80 18.92
C PRO A 500 26.14 2.20 18.51
N SER A 501 26.42 2.58 17.26
CA SER A 501 25.90 3.80 16.67
C SER A 501 24.46 3.60 16.21
N VAL A 502 23.67 4.67 16.30
CA VAL A 502 22.31 4.71 15.79
C VAL A 502 22.28 5.66 14.60
N TYR A 503 21.76 5.19 13.48
CA TYR A 503 21.57 5.98 12.28
C TYR A 503 20.07 6.12 12.03
N ARG A 504 19.59 7.36 11.94
CA ARG A 504 18.19 7.68 11.63
C ARG A 504 18.15 8.43 10.32
N LEU A 505 17.43 7.87 9.34
CA LEU A 505 17.00 8.64 8.18
C LEU A 505 15.66 9.28 8.53
N HIS A 506 15.66 10.58 8.77
CA HIS A 506 14.50 11.39 9.12
C HIS A 506 13.92 12.07 7.87
N ILE A 507 12.61 11.90 7.65
CA ILE A 507 11.89 12.58 6.58
C ILE A 507 10.93 13.62 7.20
N PRO A 508 11.18 14.93 7.06
CA PRO A 508 10.43 15.92 7.84
C PRO A 508 8.93 16.02 7.52
N TRP A 509 8.55 15.73 6.28
CA TRP A 509 7.16 15.90 5.82
C TRP A 509 6.30 14.65 5.96
N SER A 510 6.89 13.50 6.25
CA SER A 510 6.22 12.22 6.39
C SER A 510 6.87 11.51 7.56
N TYR A 511 6.11 11.17 8.61
CA TYR A 511 6.61 10.39 9.76
C TYR A 511 6.96 8.93 9.34
N GLU A 512 7.93 8.80 8.43
CA GLU A 512 8.36 7.59 7.73
C GLU A 512 9.83 7.23 8.03
N ASP A 513 10.35 7.76 9.12
CA ASP A 513 11.72 7.56 9.56
C ASP A 513 12.10 6.07 9.61
N SER A 514 13.37 5.82 9.28
CA SER A 514 13.97 4.49 9.41
C SER A 514 15.18 4.55 10.34
N ILE A 515 15.26 3.60 11.26
CA ILE A 515 16.35 3.52 12.24
C ILE A 515 17.16 2.23 12.04
N THR A 516 18.48 2.40 11.99
CA THR A 516 19.45 1.31 11.88
C THR A 516 20.43 1.42 13.04
N VAL A 517 20.58 0.32 13.78
CA VAL A 517 21.59 0.19 14.85
C VAL A 517 22.75 -0.62 14.30
N ALA A 518 23.97 -0.10 14.41
CA ALA A 518 25.17 -0.76 13.89
C ALA A 518 26.25 -0.88 14.97
N LYS A 519 26.92 -2.04 15.01
CA LYS A 519 28.14 -2.21 15.81
C LYS A 519 29.25 -1.32 15.24
N VAL A 520 30.21 -0.93 16.07
CA VAL A 520 31.28 -0.01 15.68
C VAL A 520 32.64 -0.62 16.08
N PRO A 521 33.64 -0.70 15.17
CA PRO A 521 33.62 -0.26 13.78
C PRO A 521 32.84 -1.23 12.87
N SER A 522 32.06 -0.71 11.93
CA SER A 522 31.44 -1.46 10.83
C SER A 522 31.20 -0.60 9.60
N LEU A 523 30.89 -1.28 8.49
CA LEU A 523 30.30 -0.68 7.30
C LEU A 523 28.79 -0.97 7.32
N ALA A 524 27.97 0.04 7.62
CA ALA A 524 26.52 -0.09 7.62
C ALA A 524 25.93 0.31 6.26
N GLU A 525 24.91 -0.41 5.79
CA GLU A 525 24.16 -0.08 4.58
C GLU A 525 22.72 0.31 4.96
N ILE A 526 22.26 1.46 4.47
CA ILE A 526 20.88 1.94 4.65
C ILE A 526 20.28 2.20 3.27
N SER A 527 19.05 1.72 3.04
CA SER A 527 18.29 2.04 1.83
C SER A 527 17.48 3.31 2.04
N ALA A 528 17.81 4.36 1.30
CA ALA A 528 17.07 5.62 1.32
C ALA A 528 16.06 5.67 0.17
N LYS A 529 14.78 5.66 0.52
CA LYS A 529 13.62 5.59 -0.38
C LYS A 529 12.47 6.35 0.28
N LEU A 530 11.63 7.01 -0.52
CA LEU A 530 10.45 7.73 -0.02
C LEU A 530 9.16 6.94 -0.28
N HIS A 531 8.20 6.99 0.64
CA HIS A 531 6.81 6.58 0.36
C HIS A 531 5.96 7.74 -0.16
N ILE A 532 6.32 8.99 0.16
CA ILE A 532 5.60 10.21 -0.21
C ILE A 532 6.60 11.26 -0.70
N ALA A 533 6.32 11.86 -1.85
CA ALA A 533 7.12 12.96 -2.39
C ALA A 533 6.97 14.21 -1.51
N GLN A 534 7.98 15.06 -1.53
CA GLN A 534 7.90 16.36 -0.87
C GLN A 534 6.88 17.24 -1.59
N HIS A 535 5.91 17.77 -0.84
CA HIS A 535 4.95 18.72 -1.39
C HIS A 535 5.65 20.04 -1.75
N HIS A 536 5.26 20.69 -2.85
CA HIS A 536 5.90 21.93 -3.34
C HIS A 536 5.96 23.09 -2.33
N SER A 537 5.06 23.11 -1.34
CA SER A 537 5.04 24.15 -0.29
C SER A 537 5.99 23.88 0.88
N ASP A 538 6.58 22.69 0.97
CA ASP A 538 7.49 22.31 2.05
C ASP A 538 8.94 22.46 1.55
N SER A 539 9.78 23.18 2.28
CA SER A 539 11.20 23.41 1.96
C SER A 539 12.17 22.60 2.81
N ARG A 540 11.66 21.78 3.75
CA ARG A 540 12.50 20.98 4.65
C ARG A 540 13.22 19.87 3.89
N LEU A 541 14.38 19.44 4.36
CA LEU A 541 15.21 18.46 3.66
C LEU A 541 15.30 17.15 4.46
N PRO A 542 15.39 15.98 3.81
CA PRO A 542 15.69 14.74 4.51
C PRO A 542 17.03 14.80 5.22
N GLU A 543 17.07 14.29 6.45
CA GLU A 543 18.27 14.32 7.27
C GLU A 543 18.69 12.90 7.66
N LEU A 544 19.96 12.59 7.51
CA LEU A 544 20.57 11.41 8.12
C LEU A 544 21.23 11.85 9.42
N ASN A 545 20.56 11.58 10.55
CA ASN A 545 21.12 11.79 11.88
C ASN A 545 22.00 10.60 12.25
N ILE A 546 23.26 10.89 12.58
CA ILE A 546 24.25 9.89 12.99
C ILE A 546 24.56 10.12 14.47
N TYR A 547 23.99 9.28 15.33
CA TYR A 547 24.32 9.23 16.76
C TYR A 547 25.55 8.33 16.92
N SER A 548 26.71 8.97 17.01
CA SER A 548 28.02 8.35 16.89
C SER A 548 28.55 7.82 18.23
N SER A 549 29.45 6.84 18.14
CA SER A 549 30.32 6.49 19.25
C SER A 549 31.43 7.54 19.37
N PRO A 550 31.89 7.88 20.60
CA PRO A 550 33.01 8.78 20.79
C PRO A 550 34.29 8.24 20.11
N ASP A 551 35.17 9.14 19.66
CA ASP A 551 36.51 8.86 19.14
C ASP A 551 36.54 7.96 17.89
N CYS A 552 35.50 8.09 17.06
CA CYS A 552 35.37 7.44 15.77
C CYS A 552 35.23 8.50 14.66
N GLN A 553 35.80 8.22 13.50
CA GLN A 553 35.59 8.98 12.26
C GLN A 553 34.57 8.25 11.39
N TYR A 554 33.72 9.03 10.72
CA TYR A 554 32.64 8.50 9.89
C TYR A 554 32.75 9.04 8.47
N GLU A 555 32.70 8.15 7.49
CA GLU A 555 32.58 8.49 6.07
C GLU A 555 31.20 8.04 5.57
N VAL A 556 30.46 8.97 4.97
CA VAL A 556 29.14 8.69 4.39
C VAL A 556 29.26 8.69 2.87
N ILE A 557 28.88 7.59 2.24
CA ILE A 557 28.93 7.39 0.79
C ILE A 557 27.52 7.08 0.29
N LEU A 558 27.00 7.92 -0.59
CA LEU A 558 25.68 7.79 -1.20
C LEU A 558 25.80 7.37 -2.67
N LYS A 559 25.11 6.29 -3.05
CA LYS A 559 25.08 5.75 -4.41
C LYS A 559 23.65 5.53 -4.90
N THR A 560 23.36 5.90 -6.15
CA THR A 560 22.10 5.55 -6.82
C THR A 560 21.98 4.02 -6.96
N SER A 561 20.84 3.46 -6.57
CA SER A 561 20.56 2.03 -6.76
C SER A 561 19.55 1.81 -7.87
N LEU A 562 20.01 1.46 -9.08
CA LEU A 562 19.14 1.23 -10.23
C LEU A 562 18.06 0.16 -9.95
N LEU A 563 18.42 -0.91 -9.23
CA LEU A 563 17.48 -1.98 -8.89
C LEU A 563 16.34 -1.50 -7.99
N GLN A 564 16.64 -0.62 -7.02
CA GLN A 564 15.66 -0.02 -6.12
C GLN A 564 14.86 1.10 -6.81
N VAL A 565 15.46 1.87 -7.72
CA VAL A 565 14.75 2.86 -8.57
C VAL A 565 13.70 2.13 -9.42
N LEU A 566 14.09 1.05 -10.11
CA LEU A 566 13.14 0.19 -10.82
C LEU A 566 12.14 -0.46 -9.86
N GLY A 567 12.54 -0.73 -8.62
CA GLY A 567 11.66 -1.20 -7.55
C GLY A 567 10.57 -0.19 -7.21
N GLN A 568 10.91 1.09 -7.08
CA GLN A 568 9.95 2.16 -6.85
C GLN A 568 9.01 2.35 -8.02
N ILE A 569 9.50 2.31 -9.27
CA ILE A 569 8.61 2.37 -10.46
C ILE A 569 7.57 1.25 -10.42
N VAL A 570 7.99 0.02 -10.10
CA VAL A 570 7.06 -1.12 -9.95
C VAL A 570 6.12 -0.89 -8.77
N ARG A 571 6.61 -0.48 -7.60
CA ARG A 571 5.79 -0.26 -6.40
C ARG A 571 4.67 0.77 -6.61
N PHE A 572 4.94 1.84 -7.36
CA PHE A 572 3.96 2.92 -7.58
C PHE A 572 3.10 2.72 -8.83
N HIS A 573 3.56 1.97 -9.84
CA HIS A 573 2.86 1.88 -11.14
C HIS A 573 2.52 0.46 -11.59
N ALA A 574 2.82 -0.59 -10.82
CA ALA A 574 2.50 -1.97 -11.23
C ALA A 574 1.00 -2.18 -11.49
N GLY A 575 0.13 -1.48 -10.75
CA GLY A 575 -1.31 -1.50 -10.98
C GLY A 575 -1.72 -1.07 -12.40
N ALA A 576 -0.91 -0.26 -13.09
CA ALA A 576 -1.19 0.19 -14.45
C ALA A 576 -0.72 -0.80 -15.54
N PHE A 577 0.10 -1.81 -15.22
CA PHE A 577 0.64 -2.75 -16.22
C PHE A 577 -0.43 -3.42 -17.10
N PRO A 578 -1.58 -3.89 -16.59
CA PRO A 578 -2.62 -4.50 -17.43
C PRO A 578 -3.05 -3.58 -18.57
N VAL A 579 -3.12 -2.27 -18.35
CA VAL A 579 -3.49 -1.28 -19.37
C VAL A 579 -2.46 -1.23 -20.50
N TYR A 580 -1.17 -1.17 -20.15
CA TYR A 580 -0.09 -1.16 -21.15
C TYR A 580 -0.01 -2.48 -21.91
N ILE A 581 -0.24 -3.62 -21.25
CA ILE A 581 -0.23 -4.93 -21.91
C ILE A 581 -1.39 -5.04 -22.90
N VAL A 582 -2.63 -4.76 -22.44
CA VAL A 582 -3.83 -4.86 -23.29
C VAL A 582 -3.78 -3.84 -24.43
N SER A 583 -3.29 -2.62 -24.17
CA SER A 583 -3.12 -1.60 -25.21
C SER A 583 -2.17 -2.05 -26.32
N ASN A 584 -1.05 -2.71 -25.97
CA ASN A 584 -0.11 -3.25 -26.96
C ASN A 584 -0.68 -4.45 -27.75
N ILE A 585 -1.45 -5.32 -27.09
CA ILE A 585 -2.17 -6.41 -27.77
C ILE A 585 -3.22 -5.83 -28.74
N LEU A 586 -3.92 -4.77 -28.33
CA LEU A 586 -4.92 -4.08 -29.15
C LEU A 586 -4.31 -3.37 -30.37
N LEU A 587 -3.12 -2.75 -30.22
CA LEU A 587 -2.36 -2.21 -31.35
C LEU A 587 -1.96 -3.31 -32.34
N THR A 588 -1.53 -4.47 -31.83
CA THR A 588 -1.18 -5.64 -32.64
C THR A 588 -2.36 -6.14 -33.44
N TYR A 589 -3.53 -6.22 -32.79
CA TYR A 589 -4.79 -6.57 -33.43
C TYR A 589 -5.17 -5.62 -34.57
N GLY A 590 -5.02 -4.31 -34.37
CA GLY A 590 -5.23 -3.32 -35.44
C GLY A 590 -4.24 -3.45 -36.60
N GLY A 591 -2.97 -3.77 -36.30
CA GLY A 591 -1.96 -4.07 -37.32
C GLY A 591 -2.31 -5.29 -38.17
N GLN A 592 -2.74 -6.38 -37.53
CA GLN A 592 -3.20 -7.59 -38.20
C GLN A 592 -4.39 -7.31 -39.13
N LEU A 593 -5.38 -6.52 -38.69
CA LEU A 593 -6.49 -6.06 -39.55
C LEU A 593 -6.01 -5.23 -40.73
N SER A 594 -5.12 -4.28 -40.50
CA SER A 594 -4.58 -3.42 -41.56
C SER A 594 -3.82 -4.24 -42.62
N ARG A 595 -3.05 -5.25 -42.18
CA ARG A 595 -2.27 -6.11 -43.08
C ARG A 595 -3.15 -7.11 -43.82
N LEU A 596 -4.12 -7.70 -43.14
CA LEU A 596 -5.14 -8.54 -43.78
C LEU A 596 -5.84 -7.78 -44.91
N ARG A 597 -6.12 -6.49 -44.71
CA ARG A 597 -6.72 -5.64 -45.75
C ARG A 597 -5.76 -5.31 -46.89
N SER A 598 -4.50 -4.95 -46.60
CA SER A 598 -3.56 -4.50 -47.62
C SER A 598 -2.93 -5.63 -48.43
N THR A 599 -2.54 -6.73 -47.77
CA THR A 599 -1.83 -7.86 -48.41
C THR A 599 -2.68 -9.12 -48.52
N GLY A 600 -3.88 -9.16 -47.92
CA GLY A 600 -4.71 -10.36 -47.91
C GLY A 600 -4.22 -11.46 -46.96
N GLN A 601 -3.20 -11.22 -46.15
CA GLN A 601 -2.61 -12.19 -45.23
C GLN A 601 -2.53 -11.62 -43.81
N CYS A 602 -2.88 -12.43 -42.81
CA CYS A 602 -2.73 -12.08 -41.40
C CYS A 602 -1.33 -12.44 -40.92
N SER A 603 -0.64 -11.48 -40.29
CA SER A 603 0.69 -11.70 -39.72
C SER A 603 0.62 -12.41 -38.37
N ASP A 604 1.72 -13.06 -37.99
CA ASP A 604 1.85 -13.66 -36.65
C ASP A 604 1.86 -12.58 -35.57
N PHE A 605 1.28 -12.91 -34.42
CA PHE A 605 1.12 -11.99 -33.29
C PHE A 605 2.46 -11.34 -32.88
N SER A 606 3.49 -12.14 -32.63
CA SER A 606 4.79 -11.64 -32.15
C SER A 606 5.48 -10.72 -33.15
N LEU A 607 5.38 -11.01 -34.45
CA LEU A 607 5.96 -10.18 -35.51
C LEU A 607 5.22 -8.85 -35.62
N GLU A 608 3.89 -8.88 -35.61
CA GLU A 608 3.07 -7.68 -35.75
C GLU A 608 3.11 -6.81 -34.48
N LEU A 609 3.29 -7.40 -33.30
CA LEU A 609 3.52 -6.69 -32.04
C LEU A 609 4.77 -5.82 -32.15
N VAL A 610 5.91 -6.38 -32.53
CA VAL A 610 7.17 -5.62 -32.69
C VAL A 610 7.02 -4.47 -33.68
N ARG A 611 6.21 -4.65 -34.73
CA ARG A 611 5.94 -3.61 -35.75
C ARG A 611 5.03 -2.49 -35.24
N THR A 612 3.98 -2.83 -34.50
CA THR A 612 2.90 -1.89 -34.15
C THR A 612 3.06 -1.23 -32.79
N ALA A 613 3.55 -1.98 -31.79
CA ALA A 613 3.75 -1.55 -30.40
C ALA A 613 4.90 -0.56 -30.28
N LYS A 614 4.65 0.67 -30.74
CA LYS A 614 5.61 1.76 -30.73
C LYS A 614 5.13 2.89 -29.84
N PRO A 615 5.89 3.30 -28.80
CA PRO A 615 5.44 4.29 -27.82
C PRO A 615 5.13 5.64 -28.48
N TYR A 616 5.87 6.03 -29.52
CA TYR A 616 5.65 7.29 -30.25
C TYR A 616 4.28 7.40 -30.94
N LYS A 617 3.54 6.29 -31.11
CA LYS A 617 2.18 6.32 -31.66
C LYS A 617 1.12 6.69 -30.62
N VAL A 618 1.44 6.59 -29.34
CA VAL A 618 0.46 6.73 -28.25
C VAL A 618 0.87 7.77 -27.23
N GLU A 619 2.08 7.65 -26.67
CA GLU A 619 2.55 8.49 -25.57
C GLU A 619 2.55 10.00 -25.89
N PRO A 620 3.04 10.46 -27.07
CA PRO A 620 3.04 11.88 -27.37
C PRO A 620 1.64 12.49 -27.40
N LEU A 621 0.62 11.74 -27.84
CA LEU A 621 -0.76 12.24 -27.88
C LEU A 621 -1.29 12.51 -26.47
N ILE A 622 -0.99 11.62 -25.52
CA ILE A 622 -1.41 11.80 -24.13
C ILE A 622 -0.67 12.99 -23.50
N SER A 623 0.64 13.09 -23.72
CA SER A 623 1.44 14.22 -23.25
C SER A 623 0.95 15.56 -23.82
N ILE A 624 0.56 15.60 -25.09
CA ILE A 624 -0.04 16.80 -25.72
C ILE A 624 -1.36 17.15 -25.01
N VAL A 625 -2.25 16.18 -24.76
CA VAL A 625 -3.52 16.47 -24.07
C VAL A 625 -3.28 16.99 -22.65
N VAL A 626 -2.36 16.38 -21.88
CA VAL A 626 -2.01 16.85 -20.53
C VAL A 626 -1.42 18.25 -20.57
N PHE A 627 -0.54 18.54 -21.53
CA PHE A 627 0.01 19.88 -21.74
C PHE A 627 -1.09 20.89 -22.08
N LEU A 628 -2.02 20.53 -22.97
CA LEU A 628 -3.15 21.38 -23.35
C LEU A 628 -4.11 21.63 -22.18
N GLN A 629 -4.30 20.65 -21.28
CA GLN A 629 -5.08 20.84 -20.04
C GLN A 629 -4.49 21.92 -19.11
N GLY A 630 -3.22 22.28 -19.28
CA GLY A 630 -2.62 23.43 -18.59
C GLY A 630 -3.18 24.79 -19.04
N PHE A 631 -3.90 24.86 -20.17
CA PHE A 631 -4.49 26.09 -20.69
C PHE A 631 -5.99 26.18 -20.38
N ASN A 632 -6.43 27.32 -19.84
CA ASN A 632 -7.82 27.54 -19.43
C ASN A 632 -8.85 27.29 -20.54
N TRP A 633 -8.61 27.79 -21.76
CA TRP A 633 -9.53 27.62 -22.90
C TRP A 633 -9.77 26.15 -23.24
N PHE A 634 -8.74 25.30 -23.14
CA PHE A 634 -8.87 23.88 -23.43
C PHE A 634 -9.57 23.16 -22.28
N ARG A 635 -9.30 23.55 -21.03
CA ARG A 635 -9.99 23.03 -19.84
C ARG A 635 -11.48 23.33 -19.88
N GLU A 636 -11.90 24.54 -20.24
CA GLU A 636 -13.32 24.91 -20.39
C GLU A 636 -14.02 24.06 -21.46
N ILE A 637 -13.38 23.84 -22.61
CA ILE A 637 -13.89 22.94 -23.64
C ILE A 637 -13.99 21.51 -23.11
N TRP A 638 -12.97 21.03 -22.41
CA TRP A 638 -12.92 19.69 -21.85
C TRP A 638 -14.04 19.44 -20.83
N GLU A 639 -14.25 20.40 -19.95
CA GLU A 639 -15.33 20.39 -18.94
C GLU A 639 -16.72 20.51 -19.59
N SER A 640 -16.87 21.36 -20.62
CA SER A 640 -18.13 21.47 -21.38
C SER A 640 -18.51 20.16 -22.09
N LEU A 641 -17.53 19.35 -22.47
CA LEU A 641 -17.74 18.01 -23.04
C LEU A 641 -17.99 16.94 -21.97
N SER A 642 -17.99 17.30 -20.68
CA SER A 642 -18.12 16.39 -19.54
C SER A 642 -17.13 15.23 -19.59
N LEU A 643 -15.93 15.48 -20.13
CA LEU A 643 -14.88 14.46 -20.23
C LEU A 643 -14.19 14.30 -18.87
N PRO A 644 -13.90 13.05 -18.44
CA PRO A 644 -13.16 12.83 -17.20
C PRO A 644 -11.75 13.41 -17.30
N GLU A 645 -11.17 13.73 -16.15
CA GLU A 645 -9.76 14.10 -16.08
C GLU A 645 -8.87 12.94 -16.57
N VAL A 646 -7.76 13.27 -17.22
CA VAL A 646 -6.82 12.27 -17.74
C VAL A 646 -6.00 11.73 -16.58
N ASP A 647 -5.88 10.40 -16.46
CA ASP A 647 -5.20 9.76 -15.33
C ASP A 647 -3.75 10.24 -15.17
N ALA A 648 -3.10 10.60 -16.28
CA ALA A 648 -1.75 11.15 -16.30
C ALA A 648 -1.65 12.54 -15.62
N ALA A 649 -2.68 13.38 -15.76
CA ALA A 649 -2.74 14.68 -15.10
C ALA A 649 -2.88 14.53 -13.58
N VAL A 650 -3.74 13.60 -13.14
CA VAL A 650 -3.92 13.25 -11.72
C VAL A 650 -2.63 12.69 -11.11
N LEU A 651 -1.91 11.81 -11.81
CA LEU A 651 -0.64 11.29 -11.34
C LEU A 651 0.45 12.38 -11.29
N SER A 652 0.40 13.34 -12.21
CA SER A 652 1.32 14.48 -12.23
C SER A 652 1.07 15.44 -11.08
N SER A 653 -0.19 15.67 -10.69
CA SER A 653 -0.53 16.52 -9.54
C SER A 653 -0.18 15.88 -8.19
N GLN A 654 0.05 14.57 -8.14
CA GLN A 654 0.48 13.83 -6.95
C GLN A 654 2.00 13.67 -6.82
N ASP A 655 2.79 14.42 -7.60
CA ASP A 655 4.27 14.30 -7.69
C ASP A 655 4.76 12.86 -7.96
N ALA A 656 3.87 12.03 -8.52
CA ALA A 656 4.11 10.63 -8.78
C ALA A 656 4.48 10.36 -10.25
N TRP A 657 4.67 11.41 -11.05
CA TRP A 657 4.90 11.31 -12.49
C TRP A 657 6.29 11.80 -12.88
N PHE A 658 6.98 11.00 -13.71
CA PHE A 658 8.25 11.35 -14.32
C PHE A 658 8.18 11.07 -15.83
N PRO A 659 8.71 11.93 -16.71
CA PRO A 659 8.46 11.85 -18.16
C PRO A 659 8.82 10.49 -18.81
N LEU A 660 9.80 9.76 -18.26
CA LEU A 660 10.18 8.44 -18.80
C LEU A 660 9.41 7.27 -18.19
N VAL A 661 8.62 7.46 -17.13
CA VAL A 661 7.86 6.36 -16.50
C VAL A 661 6.92 5.73 -17.51
N SER A 662 6.15 6.53 -18.23
CA SER A 662 5.22 6.01 -19.24
C SER A 662 5.92 5.21 -20.33
N LEU A 663 7.09 5.68 -20.79
CA LEU A 663 7.91 4.96 -21.75
C LEU A 663 8.40 3.61 -21.19
N ILE A 664 8.89 3.60 -19.95
CA ILE A 664 9.35 2.36 -19.28
C ILE A 664 8.19 1.37 -19.11
N LEU A 665 7.03 1.84 -18.66
CA LEU A 665 5.83 1.02 -18.51
C LEU A 665 5.33 0.49 -19.86
N PHE A 666 5.39 1.29 -20.92
CA PHE A 666 5.04 0.86 -22.26
C PHE A 666 5.99 -0.23 -22.75
N LEU A 667 7.30 -0.05 -22.60
CA LEU A 667 8.30 -1.06 -22.99
C LEU A 667 8.15 -2.37 -22.22
N PHE A 668 7.92 -2.30 -20.90
CA PHE A 668 7.61 -3.48 -20.09
C PHE A 668 6.29 -4.12 -20.50
N GLY A 669 5.24 -3.32 -20.75
CA GLY A 669 3.97 -3.80 -21.26
C GLY A 669 4.11 -4.55 -22.59
N THR A 670 4.91 -4.04 -23.53
CA THR A 670 5.23 -4.72 -24.79
C THR A 670 6.00 -6.02 -24.55
N GLY A 671 7.00 -6.00 -23.66
CA GLY A 671 7.76 -7.21 -23.31
C GLY A 671 6.89 -8.30 -22.69
N ILE A 672 5.99 -7.93 -21.77
CA ILE A 672 5.03 -8.86 -21.16
C ILE A 672 4.02 -9.34 -22.21
N ALA A 673 3.50 -8.46 -23.07
CA ALA A 673 2.62 -8.84 -24.18
C ALA A 673 3.28 -9.86 -25.13
N TYR A 674 4.58 -9.68 -25.42
CA TYR A 674 5.36 -10.61 -26.23
C TYR A 674 5.47 -11.98 -25.55
N TRP A 675 5.95 -12.04 -24.31
CA TRP A 675 6.13 -13.30 -23.58
C TRP A 675 4.81 -14.01 -23.28
N THR A 676 3.75 -13.26 -22.97
CA THR A 676 2.39 -13.83 -22.84
C THR A 676 1.92 -14.42 -24.16
N GLY A 677 2.13 -13.74 -25.30
CA GLY A 677 1.81 -14.29 -26.62
C GLY A 677 2.60 -15.56 -26.96
N VAL A 678 3.90 -15.60 -26.64
CA VAL A 678 4.75 -16.79 -26.83
C VAL A 678 4.26 -17.95 -25.96
N PHE A 679 4.06 -17.71 -24.66
CA PHE A 679 3.55 -18.72 -23.73
C PHE A 679 2.17 -19.24 -24.16
N PHE A 680 1.30 -18.33 -24.60
CA PHE A 680 -0.05 -18.65 -25.08
C PHE A 680 0.00 -19.54 -26.33
N SER A 681 0.82 -19.18 -27.32
CA SER A 681 0.99 -19.99 -28.54
C SER A 681 1.61 -21.36 -28.25
N THR A 682 2.60 -21.46 -27.37
CA THR A 682 3.22 -22.73 -26.99
C THR A 682 2.24 -23.61 -26.23
N SER A 683 1.47 -23.04 -25.31
CA SER A 683 0.41 -23.76 -24.58
C SER A 683 -0.65 -24.29 -25.54
N LEU A 684 -1.09 -23.46 -26.49
CA LEU A 684 -2.06 -23.87 -27.51
C LEU A 684 -1.54 -25.04 -28.36
N ARG A 685 -0.26 -25.05 -28.74
CA ARG A 685 0.38 -26.18 -29.45
C ARG A 685 0.35 -27.46 -28.64
N LEU A 686 0.72 -27.39 -27.36
CA LEU A 686 0.73 -28.54 -26.45
C LEU A 686 -0.68 -29.12 -26.27
N PHE A 687 -1.66 -28.27 -25.97
CA PHE A 687 -3.06 -28.71 -25.80
C PHE A 687 -3.69 -29.20 -27.10
N SER A 688 -3.35 -28.59 -28.24
CA SER A 688 -3.78 -29.04 -29.56
C SER A 688 -3.23 -30.43 -29.91
N SER A 689 -1.96 -30.69 -29.59
CA SER A 689 -1.34 -32.01 -29.76
C SER A 689 -2.00 -33.06 -28.86
N LEU A 690 -2.25 -32.73 -27.59
CA LEU A 690 -3.00 -33.60 -26.67
C LEU A 690 -4.45 -33.83 -27.14
N TRP A 691 -5.07 -32.82 -27.74
CA TRP A 691 -6.42 -32.96 -28.29
C TRP A 691 -6.46 -33.92 -29.47
N LEU A 692 -5.48 -33.85 -30.38
CA LEU A 692 -5.34 -34.77 -31.52
C LEU A 692 -5.18 -36.23 -31.08
N THR A 693 -4.52 -36.49 -29.94
CA THR A 693 -4.37 -37.86 -29.43
C THR A 693 -5.65 -38.39 -28.77
N LEU A 694 -6.48 -37.52 -28.20
CA LEU A 694 -7.70 -37.91 -27.49
C LEU A 694 -8.92 -38.03 -28.41
N ILE A 695 -9.06 -37.16 -29.42
CA ILE A 695 -10.29 -37.06 -30.24
C ILE A 695 -9.92 -36.88 -31.72
N ARG A 696 -10.43 -37.77 -32.60
CA ARG A 696 -10.30 -37.61 -34.06
C ARG A 696 -11.03 -36.33 -34.52
N PRO A 697 -10.40 -35.46 -35.33
CA PRO A 697 -11.03 -34.23 -35.77
C PRO A 697 -12.21 -34.53 -36.70
N THR A 698 -13.43 -34.20 -36.26
CA THR A 698 -14.62 -34.14 -37.14
C THR A 698 -14.54 -32.90 -38.04
N GLU A 699 -15.05 -33.00 -39.27
CA GLU A 699 -15.14 -31.85 -40.18
C GLU A 699 -15.93 -30.69 -39.55
N LEU A 700 -15.46 -29.46 -39.77
CA LEU A 700 -16.20 -28.25 -39.44
C LEU A 700 -16.91 -27.80 -40.72
N GLN A 701 -18.21 -28.09 -40.81
CA GLN A 701 -19.07 -27.59 -41.87
C GLN A 701 -19.14 -26.06 -41.79
N LYS A 702 -19.22 -25.39 -42.94
CA LYS A 702 -19.28 -23.93 -43.04
C LYS A 702 -20.68 -23.48 -42.59
N ASP A 703 -20.86 -23.29 -41.30
CA ASP A 703 -22.13 -22.86 -40.72
C ASP A 703 -22.42 -21.39 -41.02
N LYS A 704 -23.70 -21.03 -41.11
CA LYS A 704 -24.13 -19.62 -41.16
C LYS A 704 -23.57 -18.86 -39.95
N LEU A 705 -23.28 -17.57 -40.15
CA LEU A 705 -22.73 -16.69 -39.09
C LEU A 705 -23.60 -16.68 -37.83
N ILE A 706 -24.93 -16.78 -37.99
CA ILE A 706 -25.90 -17.01 -36.91
C ILE A 706 -26.63 -18.33 -37.17
N THR A 707 -26.54 -19.27 -36.23
CA THR A 707 -27.34 -20.50 -36.22
C THR A 707 -28.34 -20.49 -35.05
N PRO A 708 -29.49 -21.20 -35.13
CA PRO A 708 -30.45 -21.27 -34.04
C PRO A 708 -29.83 -21.75 -32.72
N ARG A 709 -28.87 -22.68 -32.80
CA ARG A 709 -28.11 -23.19 -31.65
C ARG A 709 -27.29 -22.08 -30.96
N ARG A 710 -26.66 -21.20 -31.74
CA ARG A 710 -25.86 -20.08 -31.23
C ARG A 710 -26.73 -18.96 -30.65
N LEU A 711 -27.86 -18.67 -31.30
CA LEU A 711 -28.85 -17.74 -30.74
C LEU A 711 -29.38 -18.23 -29.39
N CYS A 712 -29.66 -19.54 -29.27
CA CYS A 712 -30.01 -20.16 -28.00
C CYS A 712 -28.86 -20.05 -26.98
N GLY A 713 -27.60 -20.30 -27.40
CA GLY A 713 -26.40 -20.10 -26.59
C GLY A 713 -26.28 -18.67 -26.05
N MET A 714 -26.40 -17.66 -26.91
CA MET A 714 -26.39 -16.24 -26.56
C MET A 714 -27.46 -15.90 -25.51
N ILE A 715 -28.72 -16.31 -25.75
CA ILE A 715 -29.84 -16.05 -24.83
C ILE A 715 -29.60 -16.76 -23.49
N SER A 716 -29.14 -18.01 -23.51
CA SER A 716 -28.86 -18.78 -22.29
C SER A 716 -27.76 -18.16 -21.44
N LEU A 717 -26.64 -17.73 -22.05
CA LEU A 717 -25.54 -17.09 -21.35
C LEU A 717 -25.88 -15.68 -20.88
N ALA A 718 -26.69 -14.94 -21.63
CA ALA A 718 -27.24 -13.66 -21.18
C ALA A 718 -28.15 -13.83 -19.95
N LEU A 719 -28.99 -14.88 -19.92
CA LEU A 719 -29.80 -15.24 -18.75
C LEU A 719 -28.94 -15.65 -17.56
N VAL A 720 -27.88 -16.44 -17.78
CA VAL A 720 -26.89 -16.78 -16.73
C VAL A 720 -26.26 -15.51 -16.17
N SER A 721 -25.78 -14.60 -17.01
CA SER A 721 -25.21 -13.31 -16.59
C SER A 721 -26.20 -12.48 -15.75
N TRP A 722 -27.48 -12.48 -16.13
CA TRP A 722 -28.51 -11.70 -15.45
C TRP A 722 -28.91 -12.26 -14.08
N THR A 723 -29.04 -13.59 -14.00
CA THR A 723 -29.56 -14.32 -12.82
C THR A 723 -28.48 -14.67 -11.80
N THR A 724 -27.22 -14.81 -12.24
CA THR A 724 -26.10 -15.24 -11.40
C THR A 724 -25.01 -14.17 -11.32
N CYS A 725 -23.95 -14.30 -12.12
CA CYS A 725 -22.78 -13.44 -12.18
C CYS A 725 -22.30 -13.29 -13.63
N GLY A 726 -22.08 -12.07 -14.08
CA GLY A 726 -21.58 -11.76 -15.41
C GLY A 726 -20.17 -12.31 -15.66
N ALA A 727 -19.31 -12.32 -14.65
CA ALA A 727 -17.97 -12.92 -14.75
C ALA A 727 -18.03 -14.44 -14.99
N PHE A 728 -19.05 -15.12 -14.46
CA PHE A 728 -19.28 -16.55 -14.72
C PHE A 728 -19.71 -16.80 -16.17
N ALA A 729 -20.64 -15.99 -16.70
CA ALA A 729 -21.01 -16.06 -18.11
C ALA A 729 -19.81 -15.80 -19.03
N VAL A 730 -18.97 -14.82 -18.70
CA VAL A 730 -17.71 -14.50 -19.39
C VAL A 730 -16.74 -15.69 -19.36
N LEU A 731 -16.61 -16.39 -18.24
CA LEU A 731 -15.77 -17.59 -18.14
C LEU A 731 -16.28 -18.72 -19.04
N ILE A 732 -17.60 -18.96 -19.08
CA ILE A 732 -18.18 -20.01 -19.93
C ILE A 732 -17.92 -19.73 -21.40
N ILE A 733 -18.20 -18.51 -21.89
CA ILE A 733 -17.95 -18.17 -23.30
C ILE A 733 -16.44 -18.18 -23.62
N TYR A 734 -15.57 -17.87 -22.65
CA TYR A 734 -14.12 -18.04 -22.79
C TYR A 734 -13.71 -19.48 -23.03
N LEU A 735 -14.22 -20.43 -22.24
CA LEU A 735 -13.92 -21.85 -22.43
C LEU A 735 -14.43 -22.36 -23.78
N GLN A 736 -15.63 -21.93 -24.20
CA GLN A 736 -16.18 -22.26 -25.52
C GLN A 736 -15.32 -21.70 -26.67
N TYR A 737 -14.84 -20.47 -26.53
CA TYR A 737 -14.00 -19.82 -27.55
C TYR A 737 -12.59 -20.42 -27.59
N LEU A 738 -11.99 -20.71 -26.43
CA LEU A 738 -10.71 -21.44 -26.31
C LEU A 738 -10.80 -22.80 -27.02
N PHE A 739 -11.91 -23.52 -26.82
CA PHE A 739 -12.17 -24.80 -27.48
C PHE A 739 -12.19 -24.67 -29.02
N LYS A 740 -12.84 -23.63 -29.56
CA LYS A 740 -12.82 -23.33 -31.01
C LYS A 740 -11.37 -23.17 -31.50
N VAL A 741 -10.58 -22.35 -30.81
CA VAL A 741 -9.21 -22.03 -31.23
C VAL A 741 -8.31 -23.28 -31.17
N LEU A 742 -8.46 -24.11 -30.13
CA LEU A 742 -7.77 -25.40 -30.02
C LEU A 742 -8.10 -26.34 -31.20
N ARG A 743 -9.39 -26.48 -31.54
CA ARG A 743 -9.82 -27.29 -32.70
C ARG A 743 -9.26 -26.75 -34.02
N GLY A 744 -9.25 -25.43 -34.20
CA GLY A 744 -8.67 -24.77 -35.37
C GLY A 744 -7.17 -25.06 -35.52
N HIS A 745 -6.42 -24.96 -34.44
CA HIS A 745 -4.96 -25.20 -34.44
C HIS A 745 -4.59 -26.68 -34.62
N SER A 746 -5.40 -27.59 -34.06
CA SER A 746 -5.28 -29.04 -34.24
C SER A 746 -5.40 -29.45 -35.71
N ARG A 747 -6.32 -28.83 -36.44
CA ARG A 747 -6.50 -29.06 -37.88
C ARG A 747 -5.31 -28.56 -38.71
N GLU A 748 -4.81 -27.35 -38.43
CA GLU A 748 -3.61 -26.81 -39.09
C GLU A 748 -2.41 -27.74 -38.88
N THR A 749 -2.22 -28.23 -37.64
CA THR A 749 -1.13 -29.15 -37.30
C THR A 749 -1.28 -30.49 -38.03
N SER A 750 -2.49 -31.04 -38.07
CA SER A 750 -2.78 -32.29 -38.80
C SER A 750 -2.53 -32.16 -40.30
N GLN A 751 -2.98 -31.07 -40.93
CA GLN A 751 -2.79 -30.81 -42.36
C GLN A 751 -1.32 -30.53 -42.74
N ASN A 752 -0.54 -29.94 -41.84
CA ASN A 752 0.91 -29.78 -42.03
C ASN A 752 1.70 -31.09 -41.80
N SER A 753 1.13 -32.05 -41.05
CA SER A 753 1.78 -33.32 -40.71
C SER A 753 1.56 -34.46 -41.70
N SER A 754 0.66 -34.31 -42.70
CA SER A 754 0.51 -35.30 -43.77
C SER A 754 1.59 -35.09 -44.84
N PRO A 755 2.62 -35.95 -44.94
CA PRO A 755 3.57 -35.87 -46.04
C PRO A 755 2.87 -36.35 -47.32
N HIS A 756 3.18 -35.73 -48.45
CA HIS A 756 2.93 -36.33 -49.75
C HIS A 756 3.56 -37.74 -49.79
N THR A 757 2.76 -38.78 -49.60
CA THR A 757 3.16 -40.16 -49.93
C THR A 757 3.27 -40.24 -51.45
N VAL A 758 4.50 -40.04 -51.94
CA VAL A 758 4.91 -40.48 -53.28
C VAL A 758 4.88 -42.00 -53.25
N LYS A 759 3.76 -42.60 -53.69
CA LYS A 759 3.76 -44.00 -54.11
C LYS A 759 4.52 -44.06 -55.43
N ALA A 760 5.71 -44.65 -55.40
CA ALA A 760 6.38 -45.12 -56.60
C ALA A 760 5.53 -46.24 -57.21
N GLN A 761 4.98 -45.99 -58.39
CA GLN A 761 4.45 -47.06 -59.24
C GLN A 761 4.86 -46.77 -60.69
N SER A 762 5.54 -47.76 -61.24
CA SER A 762 6.18 -47.84 -62.55
C SER A 762 5.20 -47.88 -63.72
N SER A 763 5.71 -47.47 -64.89
CA SER A 763 5.32 -47.77 -66.28
C SER A 763 4.60 -46.68 -67.10
N VAL A 764 5.41 -46.09 -68.00
CA VAL A 764 5.23 -45.76 -69.43
C VAL A 764 3.85 -45.30 -69.97
N ASP A 765 3.94 -44.16 -70.68
CA ASP A 765 3.11 -43.56 -71.73
C ASP A 765 1.92 -42.62 -71.42
N SER A 766 1.95 -41.50 -72.17
CA SER A 766 0.92 -40.49 -72.52
C SER A 766 0.81 -39.18 -71.69
N ILE A 767 0.60 -38.09 -72.45
CA ILE A 767 0.65 -36.65 -72.12
C ILE A 767 -0.72 -36.15 -71.57
N PRO A 768 -0.90 -34.86 -71.19
CA PRO A 768 -1.01 -34.33 -69.83
C PRO A 768 -2.46 -34.01 -69.39
N GLU A 769 -2.82 -34.22 -68.12
CA GLU A 769 -3.96 -33.52 -67.50
C GLU A 769 -3.51 -32.70 -66.28
N VAL A 770 -3.41 -31.39 -66.53
CA VAL A 770 -3.34 -30.34 -65.51
C VAL A 770 -4.72 -30.23 -64.87
N THR A 771 -4.91 -30.79 -63.67
CA THR A 771 -5.99 -30.33 -62.77
C THR A 771 -5.72 -30.67 -61.30
N GLN A 772 -4.60 -30.21 -60.72
CA GLN A 772 -4.58 -29.97 -59.28
C GLN A 772 -5.21 -28.60 -58.99
N SER A 773 -6.42 -28.64 -58.42
CA SER A 773 -7.29 -27.51 -58.14
C SER A 773 -6.61 -26.38 -57.31
N PRO A 774 -6.66 -25.11 -57.75
CA PRO A 774 -6.20 -23.93 -56.97
C PRO A 774 -7.03 -23.62 -55.72
N SER A 775 -8.10 -24.39 -55.44
CA SER A 775 -9.07 -24.14 -54.38
C SER A 775 -8.60 -24.61 -52.99
N ASN A 776 -7.82 -25.69 -52.90
CA ASN A 776 -7.34 -26.24 -51.62
C ASN A 776 -6.25 -25.38 -50.96
N SER A 777 -5.40 -24.69 -51.74
CA SER A 777 -4.36 -23.81 -51.20
C SER A 777 -4.92 -22.48 -50.67
N LYS A 778 -5.91 -21.89 -51.36
CA LYS A 778 -6.59 -20.67 -50.94
C LYS A 778 -7.41 -20.86 -49.66
N THR A 779 -8.09 -21.99 -49.53
CA THR A 779 -8.88 -22.34 -48.33
C THR A 779 -8.01 -22.62 -47.11
N LEU A 780 -6.84 -23.26 -47.30
CA LEU A 780 -5.84 -23.45 -46.24
C LEU A 780 -5.24 -22.11 -45.76
N ALA A 781 -4.83 -21.25 -46.70
CA ALA A 781 -4.27 -19.93 -46.35
C ALA A 781 -5.28 -19.06 -45.58
N GLU A 782 -6.56 -19.13 -45.95
CA GLU A 782 -7.64 -18.43 -45.27
C GLU A 782 -7.87 -18.97 -43.85
N ALA A 783 -7.82 -20.30 -43.67
CA ALA A 783 -7.94 -20.93 -42.35
C ALA A 783 -6.79 -20.53 -41.41
N VAL A 784 -5.56 -20.47 -41.93
CA VAL A 784 -4.38 -20.01 -41.19
C VAL A 784 -4.51 -18.54 -40.80
N ASN A 785 -4.96 -17.67 -41.71
CA ASN A 785 -5.18 -16.26 -41.42
C ASN A 785 -6.24 -16.05 -40.32
N SER A 786 -7.36 -16.77 -40.42
CA SER A 786 -8.43 -16.74 -39.41
C SER A 786 -7.93 -17.21 -38.05
N LEU A 787 -7.14 -18.29 -38.00
CA LEU A 787 -6.58 -18.80 -36.76
C LEU A 787 -5.65 -17.80 -36.08
N LYS A 788 -4.71 -17.19 -36.83
CA LYS A 788 -3.80 -16.16 -36.32
C LYS A 788 -4.55 -14.99 -35.69
N MET A 789 -5.65 -14.58 -36.31
CA MET A 789 -6.50 -13.50 -35.80
C MET A 789 -7.27 -13.90 -34.54
N HIS A 790 -7.85 -15.11 -34.52
CA HIS A 790 -8.56 -15.63 -33.36
C HIS A 790 -7.65 -15.86 -32.15
N ILE A 791 -6.37 -16.20 -32.35
CA ILE A 791 -5.36 -16.28 -31.28
C ILE A 791 -5.20 -14.90 -30.61
N THR A 792 -5.08 -13.82 -31.39
CA THR A 792 -4.98 -12.47 -30.84
C THR A 792 -6.25 -12.05 -30.08
N ILE A 793 -7.43 -12.36 -30.63
CA ILE A 793 -8.72 -12.10 -29.94
C ILE A 793 -8.80 -12.87 -28.63
N LEU A 794 -8.37 -14.13 -28.61
CA LEU A 794 -8.36 -14.96 -27.41
C LEU A 794 -7.36 -14.42 -26.35
N ASN A 795 -6.22 -13.86 -26.78
CA ASN A 795 -5.28 -13.20 -25.88
C ASN A 795 -5.88 -11.93 -25.24
N LEU A 796 -6.53 -11.07 -26.04
CA LEU A 796 -7.31 -9.93 -25.52
C LEU A 796 -8.39 -10.39 -24.54
N PHE A 797 -9.10 -11.48 -24.87
CA PHE A 797 -10.17 -11.99 -24.05
C PHE A 797 -9.67 -12.60 -22.74
N THR A 798 -8.50 -13.24 -22.75
CA THR A 798 -7.84 -13.75 -21.53
C THR A 798 -7.63 -12.64 -20.51
N TRP A 799 -7.21 -11.44 -20.94
CA TRP A 799 -7.08 -10.29 -20.05
C TRP A 799 -8.41 -9.79 -19.49
N ILE A 800 -9.49 -9.82 -20.28
CA ILE A 800 -10.84 -9.51 -19.77
C ILE A 800 -11.23 -10.51 -18.68
N VAL A 801 -11.01 -11.81 -18.88
CA VAL A 801 -11.30 -12.83 -17.85
C VAL A 801 -10.48 -12.56 -16.59
N LEU A 802 -9.18 -12.28 -16.72
CA LEU A 802 -8.30 -11.98 -15.58
C LEU A 802 -8.76 -10.76 -14.77
N LEU A 803 -9.18 -9.68 -15.45
CA LEU A 803 -9.66 -8.47 -14.78
C LEU A 803 -11.01 -8.67 -14.07
N ASN A 804 -11.85 -9.59 -14.55
CA ASN A 804 -13.16 -9.90 -13.95
C ASN A 804 -13.13 -11.10 -12.97
N LEU A 805 -11.99 -11.79 -12.85
CA LEU A 805 -11.81 -12.94 -11.97
C LEU A 805 -12.15 -12.67 -10.50
N PRO A 806 -11.83 -11.50 -9.91
CA PRO A 806 -12.17 -11.24 -8.51
C PRO A 806 -13.67 -11.25 -8.23
N SER A 807 -14.49 -10.71 -9.14
CA SER A 807 -15.96 -10.75 -9.03
C SER A 807 -16.47 -12.20 -9.02
N LEU A 808 -15.86 -13.08 -9.84
CA LEU A 808 -16.19 -14.50 -9.86
C LEU A 808 -15.82 -15.19 -8.54
N ILE A 809 -14.61 -14.95 -8.02
CA ILE A 809 -14.15 -15.55 -6.76
C ILE A 809 -15.04 -15.08 -5.59
N TYR A 810 -15.35 -13.78 -5.53
CA TYR A 810 -16.26 -13.23 -4.51
C TYR A 810 -17.65 -13.87 -4.59
N TRP A 811 -18.21 -14.00 -5.79
CA TRP A 811 -19.52 -14.64 -5.99
C TRP A 811 -19.50 -16.12 -5.55
N LEU A 812 -18.51 -16.90 -5.98
CA LEU A 812 -18.36 -18.31 -5.59
C LEU A 812 -18.32 -18.49 -4.06
N LYS A 813 -17.59 -17.61 -3.35
CA LYS A 813 -17.50 -17.64 -1.88
C LYS A 813 -18.85 -17.33 -1.20
N ASN A 814 -19.66 -16.45 -1.81
CA ASN A 814 -20.92 -15.97 -1.23
C ASN A 814 -22.18 -16.69 -1.75
N LEU A 815 -22.03 -17.73 -2.57
CA LEU A 815 -23.12 -18.54 -3.13
C LEU A 815 -24.11 -19.07 -2.08
N ARG A 816 -23.63 -19.34 -0.86
CA ARG A 816 -24.48 -19.81 0.26
C ARG A 816 -25.52 -18.77 0.69
N TYR A 817 -25.25 -17.49 0.49
CA TYR A 817 -26.11 -16.39 0.96
C TYR A 817 -26.92 -15.75 -0.17
N SER A 818 -26.34 -15.65 -1.38
CA SER A 818 -27.03 -15.13 -2.56
C SER A 818 -26.54 -15.83 -3.82
N VAL A 819 -27.49 -16.31 -4.64
CA VAL A 819 -27.21 -16.88 -5.96
C VAL A 819 -26.85 -15.79 -6.98
N ARG A 820 -27.37 -14.58 -6.79
CA ARG A 820 -27.11 -13.43 -7.66
C ARG A 820 -26.04 -12.53 -7.06
N LEU A 821 -25.05 -12.15 -7.86
CA LEU A 821 -24.12 -11.10 -7.52
C LEU A 821 -24.82 -9.75 -7.67
N ASP A 822 -24.97 -8.99 -6.59
CA ASP A 822 -25.61 -7.68 -6.61
C ASP A 822 -24.90 -6.71 -5.64
N PRO A 823 -24.34 -5.59 -6.14
CA PRO A 823 -24.28 -5.19 -7.54
C PRO A 823 -23.22 -5.97 -8.35
N ASP A 824 -23.49 -6.26 -9.63
CA ASP A 824 -22.53 -6.93 -10.51
C ASP A 824 -21.85 -5.90 -11.45
N PRO A 825 -20.53 -5.67 -11.33
CA PRO A 825 -19.81 -4.71 -12.18
C PRO A 825 -19.64 -5.20 -13.62
N CYS A 826 -19.72 -6.50 -13.87
CA CYS A 826 -19.44 -7.13 -15.15
C CYS A 826 -20.71 -7.33 -16.00
N ARG A 827 -21.90 -7.31 -15.38
CA ARG A 827 -23.18 -7.75 -15.99
C ARG A 827 -23.44 -7.21 -17.40
N SER A 828 -23.39 -5.89 -17.56
CA SER A 828 -23.68 -5.24 -18.85
C SER A 828 -22.64 -5.59 -19.93
N THR A 829 -21.36 -5.58 -19.55
CA THR A 829 -20.25 -5.91 -20.45
C THR A 829 -20.27 -7.38 -20.83
N ALA A 830 -20.61 -8.26 -19.89
CA ALA A 830 -20.74 -9.69 -20.12
C ALA A 830 -21.82 -10.01 -21.16
N ILE A 831 -23.00 -9.37 -21.07
CA ILE A 831 -24.09 -9.59 -22.05
C ILE A 831 -23.63 -9.18 -23.46
N ILE A 832 -23.03 -8.00 -23.61
CA ILE A 832 -22.53 -7.52 -24.90
C ILE A 832 -21.43 -8.44 -25.44
N LEU A 833 -20.49 -8.83 -24.58
CA LEU A 833 -19.33 -9.64 -24.96
C LEU A 833 -19.72 -11.07 -25.34
N VAL A 834 -20.68 -11.68 -24.64
CA VAL A 834 -21.26 -12.98 -25.00
C VAL A 834 -21.83 -12.92 -26.42
N CYS A 835 -22.61 -11.89 -26.73
CA CYS A 835 -23.19 -11.72 -28.06
C CYS A 835 -22.11 -11.59 -29.15
N ILE A 836 -21.08 -10.77 -28.89
CA ILE A 836 -19.95 -10.56 -29.81
C ILE A 836 -19.20 -11.87 -30.06
N LEU A 837 -18.84 -12.60 -29.00
CA LEU A 837 -17.99 -13.79 -29.12
C LEU A 837 -18.71 -14.97 -29.75
N GLU A 838 -20.00 -15.17 -29.48
CA GLU A 838 -20.80 -16.20 -30.15
C GLU A 838 -20.84 -15.99 -31.67
N ILE A 839 -20.89 -14.74 -32.13
CA ILE A 839 -20.82 -14.41 -33.57
C ILE A 839 -19.39 -14.62 -34.11
N LEU A 840 -18.36 -14.15 -33.38
CA LEU A 840 -16.95 -14.35 -33.76
C LEU A 840 -16.54 -15.83 -33.76
N MET A 841 -17.30 -16.73 -33.12
CA MET A 841 -17.03 -18.16 -33.19
C MET A 841 -17.24 -18.73 -34.60
N ASN A 842 -18.01 -18.10 -35.47
CA ASN A 842 -18.21 -18.56 -36.85
C ASN A 842 -17.62 -17.62 -37.91
N SER A 843 -17.11 -16.45 -37.53
CA SER A 843 -16.52 -15.49 -38.48
C SER A 843 -15.26 -16.01 -39.16
N SER A 844 -15.07 -15.67 -40.43
CA SER A 844 -13.83 -15.89 -41.17
C SER A 844 -13.15 -14.57 -41.55
N THR A 845 -11.84 -14.58 -41.80
CA THR A 845 -11.11 -13.37 -42.22
C THR A 845 -11.54 -12.85 -43.59
N ALA A 846 -12.16 -13.69 -44.42
CA ALA A 846 -12.67 -13.36 -45.74
C ALA A 846 -13.82 -12.35 -45.67
N GLU A 847 -14.75 -12.53 -44.73
CA GLU A 847 -15.90 -11.63 -44.53
C GLU A 847 -15.42 -10.23 -44.11
N VAL A 848 -14.48 -10.19 -43.17
CA VAL A 848 -13.86 -8.96 -42.69
C VAL A 848 -13.09 -8.25 -43.81
N LYS A 849 -12.41 -9.02 -44.67
CA LYS A 849 -11.65 -8.48 -45.81
C LYS A 849 -12.57 -7.83 -46.86
N SER A 850 -13.74 -8.41 -47.12
CA SER A 850 -14.71 -7.86 -48.09
C SER A 850 -15.49 -6.65 -47.56
N SER A 851 -15.51 -6.44 -46.24
CA SER A 851 -16.31 -5.40 -45.60
C SER A 851 -15.88 -3.98 -45.98
N LYS A 852 -16.88 -3.11 -46.22
CA LYS A 852 -16.66 -1.65 -46.34
C LYS A 852 -16.21 -1.02 -45.01
N LEU A 853 -16.58 -1.62 -43.88
CA LEU A 853 -16.27 -1.13 -42.54
C LEU A 853 -14.85 -1.53 -42.08
N SER A 854 -14.18 -2.43 -42.81
CA SER A 854 -12.83 -2.93 -42.50
C SER A 854 -11.78 -1.82 -42.35
N LYS A 855 -11.91 -0.71 -43.11
CA LYS A 855 -11.04 0.47 -42.99
C LYS A 855 -11.13 1.11 -41.60
N ILE A 856 -12.35 1.20 -41.07
CA ILE A 856 -12.62 1.80 -39.77
C ILE A 856 -12.16 0.83 -38.67
N ALA A 857 -12.56 -0.45 -38.77
CA ALA A 857 -12.16 -1.48 -37.82
C ALA A 857 -10.63 -1.64 -37.68
N ALA A 858 -9.86 -1.45 -38.76
CA ALA A 858 -8.40 -1.48 -38.71
C ALA A 858 -7.76 -0.22 -38.09
N LYS A 859 -8.41 0.94 -38.18
CA LYS A 859 -7.87 2.22 -37.68
C LYS A 859 -8.24 2.55 -36.25
N VAL A 860 -9.41 2.12 -35.79
CA VAL A 860 -9.95 2.40 -34.45
C VAL A 860 -9.13 1.82 -33.27
N PRO A 861 -8.43 0.68 -33.38
CA PRO A 861 -7.61 0.17 -32.28
C PRO A 861 -6.56 1.16 -31.77
N LEU A 862 -5.99 2.01 -32.65
CA LEU A 862 -5.02 3.04 -32.23
C LEU A 862 -5.62 4.11 -31.29
N PRO A 863 -6.69 4.85 -31.64
CA PRO A 863 -7.30 5.81 -30.73
C PRO A 863 -7.88 5.13 -29.47
N LEU A 864 -8.35 3.88 -29.55
CA LEU A 864 -8.75 3.13 -28.34
C LEU A 864 -7.56 2.82 -27.43
N SER A 865 -6.41 2.44 -27.97
CA SER A 865 -5.18 2.25 -27.20
C SER A 865 -4.71 3.55 -26.53
N VAL A 866 -4.86 4.69 -27.21
CA VAL A 866 -4.60 6.03 -26.64
C VAL A 866 -5.58 6.33 -25.51
N ALA A 867 -6.88 6.17 -25.73
CA ALA A 867 -7.91 6.42 -24.72
C ALA A 867 -7.78 5.48 -23.51
N MET A 868 -7.48 4.20 -23.75
CA MET A 868 -7.25 3.20 -22.70
C MET A 868 -6.05 3.59 -21.83
N LEU A 869 -4.96 4.07 -22.43
CA LEU A 869 -3.83 4.60 -21.67
C LEU A 869 -4.13 5.96 -21.04
N ALA A 870 -5.01 6.79 -21.59
CA ALA A 870 -5.37 8.07 -20.97
C ALA A 870 -6.29 7.91 -19.74
N PHE A 871 -7.20 6.92 -19.76
CA PHE A 871 -8.31 6.84 -18.81
C PHE A 871 -8.42 5.50 -18.06
N GLY A 872 -7.54 4.54 -18.32
CA GLY A 872 -7.58 3.20 -17.73
C GLY A 872 -6.51 2.93 -16.67
N ARG A 873 -5.48 3.79 -16.51
CA ARG A 873 -4.37 3.57 -15.57
C ARG A 873 -4.83 3.56 -14.11
N MET A 874 -5.77 4.44 -13.77
CA MET A 874 -6.38 4.56 -12.44
C MET A 874 -7.77 3.94 -12.38
N HIS A 875 -8.25 3.37 -13.49
CA HIS A 875 -9.61 2.85 -13.66
C HIS A 875 -9.61 1.56 -14.49
N LEU A 876 -8.95 0.51 -13.98
CA LEU A 876 -8.76 -0.76 -14.71
C LEU A 876 -10.06 -1.39 -15.19
N TYR A 877 -11.15 -1.21 -14.45
CA TYR A 877 -12.48 -1.68 -14.85
C TYR A 877 -12.96 -1.14 -16.22
N ARG A 878 -12.37 -0.07 -16.74
CA ARG A 878 -12.68 0.47 -18.08
C ARG A 878 -12.03 -0.30 -19.22
N VAL A 879 -10.94 -1.03 -18.96
CA VAL A 879 -10.16 -1.76 -19.98
C VAL A 879 -11.02 -2.74 -20.79
N PRO A 880 -11.90 -3.58 -20.17
CA PRO A 880 -12.78 -4.48 -20.92
C PRO A 880 -13.71 -3.76 -21.91
N HIS A 881 -14.17 -2.54 -21.61
CA HIS A 881 -15.08 -1.81 -22.50
C HIS A 881 -14.40 -1.39 -23.81
N PHE A 882 -13.15 -0.92 -23.75
CA PHE A 882 -12.38 -0.54 -24.94
C PHE A 882 -12.14 -1.75 -25.87
N VAL A 883 -11.78 -2.90 -25.29
CA VAL A 883 -11.59 -4.14 -26.06
C VAL A 883 -12.91 -4.60 -26.66
N THR A 884 -13.99 -4.61 -25.88
CA THR A 884 -15.34 -5.02 -26.33
C THR A 884 -15.81 -4.15 -27.50
N PHE A 885 -15.59 -2.85 -27.46
CA PHE A 885 -15.93 -1.93 -28.55
C PHE A 885 -15.14 -2.24 -29.84
N SER A 886 -13.84 -2.54 -29.73
CA SER A 886 -13.05 -2.95 -30.89
C SER A 886 -13.53 -4.26 -31.50
N LEU A 887 -13.94 -5.22 -30.67
CA LEU A 887 -14.47 -6.51 -31.15
C LEU A 887 -15.87 -6.36 -31.76
N LEU A 888 -16.69 -5.45 -31.25
CA LEU A 888 -18.00 -5.12 -31.83
C LEU A 888 -17.86 -4.62 -33.27
N LEU A 889 -16.88 -3.73 -33.55
CA LEU A 889 -16.60 -3.27 -34.91
C LEU A 889 -16.19 -4.40 -35.85
N HIS A 890 -15.42 -5.38 -35.35
CA HIS A 890 -15.08 -6.57 -36.13
C HIS A 890 -16.31 -7.39 -36.47
N VAL A 891 -17.21 -7.60 -35.51
CA VAL A 891 -18.49 -8.29 -35.76
C VAL A 891 -19.32 -7.56 -36.80
N LEU A 892 -19.39 -6.23 -36.74
CA LEU A 892 -20.11 -5.44 -37.75
C LEU A 892 -19.50 -5.61 -39.16
N CYS A 893 -18.19 -5.79 -39.28
CA CYS A 893 -17.55 -6.12 -40.56
C CYS A 893 -17.99 -7.48 -41.12
N CYS A 894 -18.45 -8.43 -40.30
CA CYS A 894 -18.94 -9.70 -40.79
C CYS A 894 -20.33 -9.60 -41.45
N PHE A 895 -21.06 -8.50 -41.23
CA PHE A 895 -22.41 -8.28 -41.79
C PHE A 895 -22.45 -7.23 -42.92
N VAL A 896 -21.52 -6.27 -42.92
CA VAL A 896 -21.47 -5.11 -43.84
C VAL A 896 -20.31 -5.24 -44.81
#